data_AF-A0A1M7ZZY7-F1
#
_entry.id   AF-A0A1M7ZZY7-F1
#
_cell.length_a   1.000
_cell.length_b   1.000
_cell.length_c   1.000
_cell.angle_alpha   90.00
_cell.angle_beta   90.00
_cell.angle_gamma   90.00
#
_symmetry.space_group_name_H-M   'P 1'
#
loop_
_entity.id
_entity.type
_entity.pdbx_description
1 polymer ?
#
loop_
_entity_poly.entity_id
_entity_poly.type
_entity_poly.pdbx_seq_one_letter_code
_entity_poly.pdbx_strand_id
1 'polypeptide(L)'
;MKRLNEVEAECRKYLERVQELENKLDEQVQRSKEFRESTERLTALEKEKIELQKRIDELSEGLEMVTLDFEMAEERIESLQQELQAARDAADELKLEQEYQVESAKSAMPADAAVLLEQNERLKEALIRLRDSAQETDTKQRRELASLRADLATKDQLELDYASARDQLQRAETVVAELRIQADVAHGAQDMLEQLSERNMALEERVEQMSTEIQELEALQAVNDELEATHLDTEAQLQQELDARDDKLTQFANEKDTLQMHLASHASTIEQFRTLVTELVKERDTLRAKCNAPPAPALSAPIPVISPSNSVSMVPRLRAIEHEQTLLRLSITRSYLPPSFKGVDESALQSLLFYERIARWCDLIRHSLIQGIDVQEQLVQRTLDDVSLAGCHLRRSLTHVYALATQISAVLKSAPPDVYLSHAQDHLHLQHIEKQLKTCIETLERGQFDETMCERICTEAVAAFESVSHALPDMDSVYDLAAKEIGSASLTLHDVETLLVCAGIIQQKITDTSTSEWATLTSRARIACRRLHRRLASLYANKETIELSQIQSLPELGRQSSALVLQATPLADAVLNDETTSVLDAMPDLCTGMRKLVDEAEQVLAGAMSQDHVLTIDDMPPWDVRARAIYTELCEARDAAQARQWKDRLEKLEQKLHEREKAAEAASAREARLQHQLEKSHTQATENMNWRQEVEKLRAQLENAQEATAEPIFATQNVSTEYVYPRGNALKQLQAENAVLKAKVWLENLAVLPVLPVYRPTTTIPESESVWKCAKEMAAAPRVVDLSSKFPLSVQYAQFQQERERLDKWVAHWEACCS
;
A
#
# COMPACT_ATOMS: atom_id res chain seq x y z
N MET A 1 -53.63 -10.88 -27.20
CA MET A 1 -53.04 -10.27 -25.99
C MET A 1 -51.83 -11.04 -25.50
N LYS A 2 -51.93 -12.24 -24.89
CA LYS A 2 -50.74 -12.97 -24.37
C LYS A 2 -49.63 -13.24 -25.41
N ARG A 3 -49.99 -13.80 -26.58
CA ARG A 3 -49.03 -14.01 -27.69
C ARG A 3 -48.46 -12.72 -28.29
N LEU A 4 -49.19 -11.61 -28.19
CA LEU A 4 -48.72 -10.31 -28.69
C LEU A 4 -47.63 -9.78 -27.74
N ASN A 5 -47.86 -9.87 -26.43
CA ASN A 5 -46.91 -9.46 -25.40
C ASN A 5 -45.65 -10.34 -25.39
N GLU A 6 -45.77 -11.64 -25.69
CA GLU A 6 -44.62 -12.55 -25.85
C GLU A 6 -43.74 -12.13 -27.04
N VAL A 7 -44.35 -11.84 -28.18
CA VAL A 7 -43.63 -11.34 -29.37
C VAL A 7 -43.01 -9.97 -29.12
N GLU A 8 -43.70 -9.06 -28.43
CA GLU A 8 -43.14 -7.75 -28.05
C GLU A 8 -41.93 -7.90 -27.11
N ALA A 9 -41.96 -8.85 -26.17
CA ALA A 9 -40.84 -9.12 -25.28
C ALA A 9 -39.65 -9.74 -26.02
N GLU A 10 -39.88 -10.63 -26.97
CA GLU A 10 -38.84 -11.17 -27.85
C GLU A 10 -38.24 -10.06 -28.72
N CYS A 11 -39.05 -9.20 -29.33
CA CYS A 11 -38.58 -8.05 -30.12
C CYS A 11 -37.72 -7.08 -29.29
N ARG A 12 -38.06 -6.82 -28.01
CA ARG A 12 -37.22 -6.01 -27.11
C ARG A 12 -35.86 -6.65 -26.85
N LYS A 13 -35.82 -7.96 -26.57
CA LYS A 13 -34.56 -8.69 -26.39
C LYS A 13 -33.69 -8.69 -27.65
N TYR A 14 -34.31 -8.77 -28.83
CA TYR A 14 -33.58 -8.64 -30.09
C TYR A 14 -33.05 -7.22 -30.31
N LEU A 15 -33.81 -6.17 -29.95
CA LEU A 15 -33.36 -4.78 -30.00
C LEU A 15 -32.19 -4.51 -29.06
N GLU A 16 -32.28 -4.98 -27.80
CA GLU A 16 -31.18 -4.89 -26.83
C GLU A 16 -29.93 -5.61 -27.35
N ARG A 17 -30.10 -6.80 -27.94
CA ARG A 17 -28.98 -7.54 -28.52
C ARG A 17 -28.36 -6.83 -29.73
N VAL A 18 -29.16 -6.15 -30.55
CA VAL A 18 -28.67 -5.36 -31.68
C VAL A 18 -27.87 -4.15 -31.16
N GLN A 19 -28.36 -3.43 -30.15
CA GLN A 19 -27.64 -2.32 -29.52
C GLN A 19 -26.30 -2.76 -28.90
N GLU A 20 -26.26 -3.91 -28.24
CA GLU A 20 -25.00 -4.48 -27.73
C GLU A 20 -23.99 -4.80 -28.85
N LEU A 21 -24.48 -5.23 -30.01
CA LEU A 21 -23.62 -5.54 -31.16
C LEU A 21 -23.15 -4.27 -31.87
N GLU A 22 -23.99 -3.24 -31.93
CA GLU A 22 -23.63 -1.90 -32.43
C GLU A 22 -22.53 -1.28 -31.55
N ASN A 23 -22.69 -1.30 -30.22
CA ASN A 23 -21.67 -0.79 -29.30
C ASN A 23 -20.34 -1.55 -29.44
N LYS A 24 -20.38 -2.88 -29.60
CA LYS A 24 -19.16 -3.69 -29.83
C LYS A 24 -18.51 -3.41 -31.18
N LEU A 25 -19.31 -3.09 -32.19
CA LEU A 25 -18.80 -2.69 -33.50
C LEU A 25 -18.11 -1.33 -33.42
N ASP A 26 -18.71 -0.37 -32.71
CA ASP A 26 -18.13 0.96 -32.49
C ASP A 26 -16.82 0.87 -31.68
N GLU A 27 -16.78 0.05 -30.64
CA GLU A 27 -15.54 -0.25 -29.90
C GLU A 27 -14.46 -0.86 -30.80
N GLN A 28 -14.81 -1.79 -31.69
CA GLN A 28 -13.85 -2.35 -32.65
C GLN A 28 -13.37 -1.32 -33.67
N VAL A 29 -14.25 -0.42 -34.12
CA VAL A 29 -13.89 0.66 -35.04
C VAL A 29 -12.94 1.65 -34.36
N GLN A 30 -13.17 2.00 -33.10
CA GLN A 30 -12.27 2.88 -32.34
C GLN A 30 -10.91 2.22 -32.11
N ARG A 31 -10.86 0.96 -31.68
CA ARG A 31 -9.60 0.22 -31.53
C ARG A 31 -8.84 0.10 -32.85
N SER A 32 -9.55 -0.08 -33.97
CA SER A 32 -8.91 -0.10 -35.30
C SER A 32 -8.36 1.28 -35.71
N LYS A 33 -8.94 2.39 -35.24
CA LYS A 33 -8.43 3.74 -35.49
C LYS A 33 -7.18 4.01 -34.64
N GLU A 34 -7.24 3.71 -33.35
CA GLU A 34 -6.10 3.83 -32.43
C GLU A 34 -4.90 3.00 -32.89
N PHE A 35 -5.15 1.77 -33.37
CA PHE A 35 -4.11 0.92 -33.93
C PHE A 35 -3.48 1.55 -35.18
N ARG A 36 -4.27 2.14 -36.08
CA ARG A 36 -3.75 2.84 -37.28
C ARG A 36 -2.92 4.05 -36.90
N GLU A 37 -3.42 4.90 -36.01
CA GLU A 37 -2.68 6.08 -35.53
C GLU A 37 -1.36 5.69 -34.85
N SER A 38 -1.36 4.61 -34.05
CA SER A 38 -0.14 4.07 -33.46
C SER A 38 0.84 3.56 -34.52
N THR A 39 0.37 2.88 -35.56
CA THR A 39 1.24 2.43 -36.65
C THR A 39 1.81 3.59 -37.46
N GLU A 40 1.02 4.64 -37.69
CA GLU A 40 1.49 5.84 -38.40
C GLU A 40 2.56 6.57 -37.60
N ARG A 41 2.39 6.72 -36.28
CA ARG A 41 3.41 7.28 -35.38
C ARG A 41 4.71 6.46 -35.41
N LEU A 42 4.62 5.13 -35.39
CA LEU A 42 5.81 4.27 -35.49
C LEU A 42 6.53 4.46 -36.83
N THR A 43 5.80 4.52 -37.94
CA THR A 43 6.42 4.76 -39.26
C THR A 43 7.04 6.15 -39.39
N ALA A 44 6.49 7.16 -38.71
CA ALA A 44 7.08 8.49 -38.66
C ALA A 44 8.41 8.49 -37.89
N LEU A 45 8.44 7.86 -36.71
CA LEU A 45 9.65 7.70 -35.91
C LEU A 45 10.73 6.88 -36.64
N GLU A 46 10.35 5.86 -37.40
CA GLU A 46 11.29 5.09 -38.23
C GLU A 46 11.91 5.95 -39.34
N LYS A 47 11.15 6.85 -39.95
CA LYS A 47 11.67 7.80 -40.95
C LYS A 47 12.64 8.79 -40.32
N GLU A 48 12.28 9.39 -39.19
CA GLU A 48 13.16 10.30 -38.45
C GLU A 48 14.47 9.61 -38.05
N LYS A 49 14.41 8.34 -37.59
CA LYS A 49 15.60 7.55 -37.29
C LYS A 49 16.50 7.36 -38.51
N ILE A 50 15.92 7.06 -39.68
CA ILE A 50 16.70 6.90 -40.93
C ILE A 50 17.34 8.23 -41.35
N GLU A 51 16.64 9.35 -41.19
CA GLU A 51 17.17 10.68 -41.49
C GLU A 51 18.30 11.08 -40.55
N LEU A 52 18.15 10.82 -39.25
CA LEU A 52 19.22 11.02 -38.27
C LEU A 52 20.43 10.14 -38.57
N GLN A 53 20.22 8.88 -38.96
CA GLN A 53 21.31 7.99 -39.34
C GLN A 53 22.08 8.51 -40.55
N LYS A 54 21.38 8.96 -41.60
CA LYS A 54 22.01 9.60 -42.76
C LYS A 54 22.80 10.84 -42.36
N ARG A 55 22.29 11.64 -41.42
CA ARG A 55 23.00 12.83 -40.96
C ARG A 55 24.27 12.48 -40.19
N ILE A 56 24.25 11.40 -39.41
CA ILE A 56 25.44 10.87 -38.74
C ILE A 56 26.46 10.39 -39.77
N ASP A 57 26.00 9.66 -40.79
CA ASP A 57 26.86 9.15 -41.85
C ASP A 57 27.51 10.32 -42.64
N GLU A 58 26.74 11.35 -43.03
CA GLU A 58 27.26 12.58 -43.68
C GLU A 58 28.29 13.32 -42.81
N LEU A 59 28.05 13.40 -41.49
CA LEU A 59 28.99 14.02 -40.56
C LEU A 59 30.26 13.18 -40.39
N SER A 60 30.14 11.84 -40.45
CA SER A 60 31.29 10.94 -40.39
C SER A 60 32.16 11.03 -41.65
N GLU A 61 31.55 11.06 -42.83
CA GLU A 61 32.25 11.30 -44.10
C GLU A 61 32.92 12.68 -44.10
N GLY A 62 32.23 13.71 -43.59
CA GLY A 62 32.81 15.04 -43.43
C GLY A 62 34.02 15.08 -42.49
N LEU A 63 33.97 14.32 -41.39
CA LEU A 63 35.09 14.20 -40.46
C LEU A 63 36.28 13.50 -41.12
N GLU A 64 36.05 12.40 -41.84
CA GLU A 64 37.10 11.67 -42.57
C GLU A 64 37.80 12.54 -43.62
N MET A 65 37.03 13.34 -44.36
CA MET A 65 37.58 14.29 -45.33
C MET A 65 38.45 15.37 -44.66
N VAL A 66 38.01 15.91 -43.52
CA VAL A 66 38.79 16.91 -42.76
C VAL A 66 40.06 16.28 -42.19
N THR A 67 40.01 15.04 -41.71
CA THR A 67 41.22 14.34 -41.23
C THR A 67 42.22 14.07 -42.35
N LEU A 68 41.74 13.73 -43.55
CA LEU A 68 42.62 13.50 -44.71
C LEU A 68 43.26 14.80 -45.21
N ASP A 69 42.52 15.91 -45.23
CA ASP A 69 43.08 17.23 -45.56
C ASP A 69 44.14 17.68 -44.53
N PHE A 70 43.97 17.32 -43.25
CA PHE A 70 44.95 17.57 -42.21
C PHE A 70 46.23 16.75 -42.43
N GLU A 71 46.11 15.43 -42.67
CA GLU A 71 47.25 14.55 -42.95
C GLU A 71 48.02 14.99 -44.21
N MET A 72 47.32 15.36 -45.29
CA MET A 72 47.96 15.88 -46.51
C MET A 72 48.66 17.24 -46.30
N ALA A 73 48.17 18.07 -45.38
CA ALA A 73 48.83 19.32 -45.03
C ALA A 73 50.11 19.05 -44.22
N GLU A 74 50.11 18.09 -43.31
CA GLU A 74 51.29 17.68 -42.54
C GLU A 74 52.39 17.13 -43.46
N GLU A 75 52.07 16.21 -44.39
CA GLU A 75 53.07 15.69 -45.34
C GLU A 75 53.69 16.79 -46.22
N ARG A 76 52.89 17.77 -46.65
CA ARG A 76 53.40 18.93 -47.40
C ARG A 76 54.34 19.78 -46.57
N ILE A 77 54.02 20.03 -45.31
CA ILE A 77 54.89 20.78 -44.40
C ILE A 77 56.22 20.02 -44.20
N GLU A 78 56.17 18.71 -43.97
CA GLU A 78 57.37 17.88 -43.82
C GLU A 78 58.25 17.89 -45.08
N SER A 79 57.66 17.80 -46.27
CA SER A 79 58.40 17.86 -47.54
C SER A 79 59.13 19.20 -47.74
N LEU A 80 58.44 20.32 -47.47
CA LEU A 80 59.02 21.66 -47.60
C LEU A 80 60.14 21.91 -46.58
N GLN A 81 60.03 21.34 -45.38
CA GLN A 81 61.09 21.40 -44.37
C GLN A 81 62.36 20.65 -44.84
N GLN A 82 62.21 19.51 -45.50
CA GLN A 82 63.34 18.76 -46.06
C GLN A 82 64.03 19.51 -47.21
N GLU A 83 63.26 20.11 -48.12
CA GLU A 83 63.79 20.91 -49.23
C GLU A 83 64.57 22.14 -48.74
N LEU A 84 64.03 22.82 -47.72
CA LEU A 84 64.66 23.99 -47.12
C LEU A 84 65.99 23.64 -46.41
N GLN A 85 66.09 22.45 -45.83
CA GLN A 85 67.33 21.96 -45.23
C GLN A 85 68.39 21.69 -46.31
N ALA A 86 68.02 21.03 -47.42
CA ALA A 86 68.94 20.73 -48.52
C ALA A 86 69.49 22.00 -49.21
N ALA A 87 68.66 23.04 -49.37
CA ALA A 87 69.09 24.32 -49.95
C ALA A 87 70.08 25.09 -49.05
N ARG A 88 69.98 24.94 -47.73
CA ARG A 88 70.93 25.54 -46.78
C ARG A 88 72.31 24.90 -46.89
N ASP A 89 72.37 23.58 -46.98
CA ASP A 89 73.63 22.84 -47.08
C ASP A 89 74.41 23.22 -48.36
N ALA A 90 73.72 23.37 -49.51
CA ALA A 90 74.34 23.79 -50.77
C ALA A 90 74.87 25.24 -50.76
N ALA A 91 74.22 26.14 -50.02
CA ALA A 91 74.65 27.54 -49.93
C ALA A 91 75.92 27.71 -49.10
N ASP A 92 76.19 26.81 -48.14
CA ASP A 92 77.38 26.86 -47.31
C ASP A 92 78.60 26.27 -48.01
N GLU A 93 78.43 25.34 -48.94
CA GLU A 93 79.50 24.82 -49.81
C GLU A 93 80.05 25.89 -50.78
N LEU A 94 79.19 26.66 -51.44
CA LEU A 94 79.59 27.67 -52.43
C LEU A 94 80.34 28.87 -51.82
N LYS A 95 80.08 29.19 -50.54
CA LYS A 95 80.80 30.27 -49.84
C LYS A 95 82.26 29.92 -49.60
N LEU A 96 82.56 28.64 -49.33
CA LEU A 96 83.91 28.15 -49.11
C LEU A 96 84.78 28.20 -50.39
N GLU A 97 84.18 28.15 -51.57
CA GLU A 97 84.90 28.19 -52.86
C GLU A 97 85.34 29.61 -53.28
N GLN A 98 84.56 30.64 -52.96
CA GLN A 98 84.89 32.02 -53.32
C GLN A 98 86.05 32.60 -52.51
N GLU A 99 86.19 32.18 -51.24
CA GLU A 99 87.27 32.65 -50.37
C GLU A 99 88.66 32.20 -50.86
N TYR A 100 88.74 31.09 -51.60
CA TYR A 100 90.01 30.56 -52.14
C TYR A 100 90.53 31.29 -53.40
N GLN A 101 89.66 31.88 -54.22
CA GLN A 101 90.05 32.44 -55.52
C GLN A 101 90.58 33.89 -55.47
N VAL A 102 90.27 34.64 -54.41
CA VAL A 102 90.61 36.08 -54.33
C VAL A 102 92.05 36.32 -53.83
N GLU A 103 92.65 35.39 -53.10
CA GLU A 103 94.02 35.53 -52.57
C GLU A 103 95.14 35.33 -53.63
N SER A 104 94.85 34.68 -54.76
CA SER A 104 95.89 34.28 -55.73
C SER A 104 96.25 35.34 -56.80
N ALA A 105 95.50 36.46 -56.93
CA ALA A 105 95.56 37.28 -58.14
C ALA A 105 96.24 38.67 -58.02
N LYS A 106 96.87 39.02 -56.88
CA LYS A 106 97.34 40.42 -56.64
C LYS A 106 98.85 40.65 -56.61
N SER A 107 99.70 39.73 -57.10
CA SER A 107 101.16 39.88 -56.99
C SER A 107 101.93 39.71 -58.31
N ALA A 108 101.75 40.58 -59.31
CA ALA A 108 102.75 40.77 -60.37
C ALA A 108 102.42 41.98 -61.29
N MET A 109 103.27 43.02 -61.29
CA MET A 109 103.90 43.65 -62.48
C MET A 109 104.13 45.19 -62.39
N PRO A 110 105.17 45.74 -63.07
CA PRO A 110 105.87 47.00 -62.75
C PRO A 110 105.73 48.13 -63.81
N ALA A 111 106.56 49.18 -63.65
CA ALA A 111 106.20 50.59 -63.61
C ALA A 111 106.21 51.43 -64.91
N ASP A 112 106.58 50.90 -66.08
CA ASP A 112 106.60 51.71 -67.33
C ASP A 112 105.31 51.61 -68.17
N ALA A 113 104.34 50.81 -67.70
CA ALA A 113 102.95 50.86 -68.17
C ALA A 113 102.15 52.01 -67.54
N ALA A 114 102.63 52.60 -66.43
CA ALA A 114 101.85 53.49 -65.57
C ALA A 114 101.40 54.80 -66.25
N VAL A 115 102.22 55.41 -67.13
CA VAL A 115 101.92 56.75 -67.68
C VAL A 115 100.98 56.70 -68.90
N LEU A 116 101.08 55.65 -69.73
CA LEU A 116 100.12 55.37 -70.81
C LEU A 116 98.83 54.72 -70.27
N LEU A 117 98.93 54.00 -69.14
CA LEU A 117 97.77 53.64 -68.33
C LEU A 117 97.10 54.90 -67.80
N GLU A 118 97.80 55.88 -67.24
CA GLU A 118 97.16 57.07 -66.64
C GLU A 118 96.35 57.92 -67.66
N GLN A 119 96.80 58.01 -68.91
CA GLN A 119 96.06 58.72 -69.97
C GLN A 119 94.92 57.88 -70.57
N ASN A 120 95.12 56.56 -70.72
CA ASN A 120 94.00 55.64 -71.00
C ASN A 120 93.04 55.55 -69.82
N GLU A 121 93.49 55.70 -68.58
CA GLU A 121 92.71 55.67 -67.36
C GLU A 121 91.92 56.94 -67.27
N ARG A 122 92.42 58.12 -67.63
CA ARG A 122 91.57 59.32 -67.70
C ARG A 122 90.46 59.23 -68.76
N LEU A 123 90.75 58.68 -69.94
CA LEU A 123 89.72 58.48 -70.97
C LEU A 123 88.78 57.33 -70.64
N LYS A 124 89.30 56.24 -70.06
CA LYS A 124 88.48 55.16 -69.49
C LYS A 124 87.66 55.69 -68.33
N GLU A 125 88.17 56.53 -67.45
CA GLU A 125 87.46 57.15 -66.32
C GLU A 125 86.37 58.09 -66.81
N ALA A 126 86.59 58.86 -67.87
CA ALA A 126 85.54 59.69 -68.46
C ALA A 126 84.43 58.86 -69.11
N LEU A 127 84.79 57.79 -69.85
CA LEU A 127 83.83 56.84 -70.42
C LEU A 127 83.14 55.98 -69.36
N ILE A 128 83.86 55.62 -68.30
CA ILE A 128 83.36 54.93 -67.11
C ILE A 128 82.39 55.86 -66.40
N ARG A 129 82.68 57.16 -66.20
CA ARG A 129 81.72 58.10 -65.60
C ARG A 129 80.46 58.33 -66.43
N LEU A 130 80.57 58.38 -67.76
CA LEU A 130 79.40 58.48 -68.64
C LEU A 130 78.59 57.18 -68.68
N ARG A 131 79.27 56.03 -68.75
CA ARG A 131 78.64 54.71 -68.64
C ARG A 131 78.00 54.53 -67.27
N ASP A 132 78.68 54.90 -66.20
CA ASP A 132 78.25 54.73 -64.82
C ASP A 132 77.09 55.68 -64.53
N SER A 133 77.08 56.92 -65.04
CA SER A 133 75.90 57.80 -64.94
C SER A 133 74.71 57.32 -65.79
N ALA A 134 74.95 56.78 -66.99
CA ALA A 134 73.91 56.15 -67.81
C ALA A 134 73.39 54.85 -67.15
N GLN A 135 74.27 54.07 -66.52
CA GLN A 135 73.93 52.84 -65.82
C GLN A 135 73.27 53.14 -64.48
N GLU A 136 73.64 54.21 -63.79
CA GLU A 136 72.94 54.69 -62.59
C GLU A 136 71.54 55.17 -62.92
N THR A 137 71.35 55.89 -64.03
CA THR A 137 70.01 56.33 -64.48
C THR A 137 69.16 55.15 -64.94
N ASP A 138 69.70 54.23 -65.75
CA ASP A 138 69.00 53.00 -66.15
C ASP A 138 68.71 52.10 -64.94
N THR A 139 69.64 51.96 -63.99
CA THR A 139 69.38 51.18 -62.75
C THR A 139 68.35 51.87 -61.85
N LYS A 140 68.32 53.20 -61.76
CA LYS A 140 67.26 53.93 -61.04
C LYS A 140 65.90 53.70 -61.71
N GLN A 141 65.81 53.86 -63.02
CA GLN A 141 64.58 53.61 -63.78
C GLN A 141 64.13 52.14 -63.68
N ARG A 142 65.06 51.18 -63.73
CA ARG A 142 64.74 49.75 -63.52
C ARG A 142 64.29 49.46 -62.09
N ARG A 143 64.87 50.10 -61.08
CA ARG A 143 64.42 49.98 -59.68
C ARG A 143 63.03 50.59 -59.51
N GLU A 144 62.77 51.76 -60.09
CA GLU A 144 61.45 52.39 -60.07
C GLU A 144 60.41 51.53 -60.81
N LEU A 145 60.74 50.99 -61.99
CA LEU A 145 59.87 50.07 -62.71
C LEU A 145 59.65 48.76 -61.94
N ALA A 146 60.67 48.25 -61.24
CA ALA A 146 60.53 47.07 -60.39
C ALA A 146 59.64 47.35 -59.17
N SER A 147 59.81 48.52 -58.53
CA SER A 147 58.95 48.97 -57.43
C SER A 147 57.50 49.12 -57.88
N LEU A 148 57.26 49.84 -58.99
CA LEU A 148 55.91 50.03 -59.53
C LEU A 148 55.26 48.70 -59.96
N ARG A 149 56.04 47.74 -60.46
CA ARG A 149 55.53 46.38 -60.75
C ARG A 149 55.19 45.61 -59.47
N ALA A 150 56.00 45.75 -58.43
CA ALA A 150 55.68 45.16 -57.12
C ALA A 150 54.43 45.79 -56.51
N ASP A 151 54.28 47.12 -56.62
CA ASP A 151 53.09 47.85 -56.15
C ASP A 151 51.84 47.48 -56.96
N LEU A 152 51.96 47.23 -58.27
CA LEU A 152 50.87 46.70 -59.08
C LEU A 152 50.49 45.28 -58.67
N ALA A 153 51.48 44.41 -58.41
CA ALA A 153 51.21 43.05 -57.97
C ALA A 153 50.55 43.01 -56.57
N THR A 154 50.96 43.89 -55.65
CA THR A 154 50.28 44.00 -54.34
C THR A 154 48.89 44.59 -54.48
N LYS A 155 48.66 45.53 -55.40
CA LYS A 155 47.31 46.03 -55.72
C LYS A 155 46.41 44.91 -56.24
N ASP A 156 46.89 44.09 -57.17
CA ASP A 156 46.13 42.96 -57.71
C ASP A 156 45.80 41.92 -56.61
N GLN A 157 46.75 41.66 -55.69
CA GLN A 157 46.50 40.84 -54.49
C GLN A 157 45.44 41.46 -53.57
N LEU A 158 45.53 42.76 -53.29
CA LEU A 158 44.53 43.47 -52.48
C LEU A 158 43.14 43.48 -53.14
N GLU A 159 43.06 43.57 -54.46
CA GLU A 159 41.78 43.47 -55.19
C GLU A 159 41.18 42.07 -55.07
N LEU A 160 41.99 41.02 -55.14
CA LEU A 160 41.57 39.63 -54.90
C LEU A 160 41.10 39.42 -53.45
N ASP A 161 41.87 39.90 -52.48
CA ASP A 161 41.52 39.80 -51.06
C ASP A 161 40.23 40.58 -50.74
N TYR A 162 40.07 41.78 -51.34
CA TYR A 162 38.86 42.57 -51.21
C TYR A 162 37.64 41.87 -51.83
N ALA A 163 37.80 41.25 -53.01
CA ALA A 163 36.75 40.45 -53.62
C ALA A 163 36.36 39.25 -52.74
N SER A 164 37.34 38.53 -52.21
CA SER A 164 37.13 37.40 -51.28
C SER A 164 36.41 37.84 -50.00
N ALA A 165 36.86 38.92 -49.36
CA ALA A 165 36.23 39.47 -48.17
C ALA A 165 34.79 39.96 -48.44
N ARG A 166 34.54 40.54 -49.61
CA ARG A 166 33.20 40.93 -50.05
C ARG A 166 32.28 39.73 -50.24
N ASP A 167 32.76 38.66 -50.85
CA ASP A 167 31.99 37.43 -51.02
C ASP A 167 31.68 36.76 -49.67
N GLN A 168 32.65 36.75 -48.75
CA GLN A 168 32.44 36.28 -47.38
C GLN A 168 31.40 37.13 -46.63
N LEU A 169 31.46 38.46 -46.77
CA LEU A 169 30.48 39.36 -46.20
C LEU A 169 29.08 39.09 -46.75
N GLN A 170 28.93 38.92 -48.06
CA GLN A 170 27.65 38.61 -48.68
C GLN A 170 27.07 37.27 -48.19
N ARG A 171 27.92 36.24 -48.06
CA ARG A 171 27.49 34.94 -47.50
C ARG A 171 27.08 35.07 -46.03
N ALA A 172 27.81 35.87 -45.25
CA ALA A 172 27.45 36.13 -43.86
C ALA A 172 26.12 36.88 -43.76
N GLU A 173 25.87 37.87 -44.62
CA GLU A 173 24.61 38.61 -44.69
C GLU A 173 23.42 37.69 -45.06
N THR A 174 23.60 36.76 -46.01
CA THR A 174 22.55 35.79 -46.34
C THR A 174 22.26 34.84 -45.18
N VAL A 175 23.30 34.35 -44.50
CA VAL A 175 23.14 33.48 -43.32
C VAL A 175 22.44 34.24 -42.19
N VAL A 176 22.79 35.51 -41.94
CA VAL A 176 22.11 36.33 -40.94
C VAL A 176 20.64 36.55 -41.31
N ALA A 177 20.32 36.75 -42.59
CA ALA A 177 18.93 36.88 -43.03
C ALA A 177 18.14 35.57 -42.83
N GLU A 178 18.72 34.42 -43.17
CA GLU A 178 18.12 33.10 -42.93
C GLU A 178 17.90 32.82 -41.44
N LEU A 179 18.91 33.11 -40.60
CA LEU A 179 18.80 32.95 -39.14
C LEU A 179 17.73 33.87 -38.54
N ARG A 180 17.52 35.08 -39.09
CA ARG A 180 16.42 35.96 -38.68
C ARG A 180 15.05 35.35 -39.01
N ILE A 181 14.89 34.81 -40.22
CA ILE A 181 13.64 34.13 -40.59
C ILE A 181 13.39 32.91 -39.70
N GLN A 182 14.44 32.13 -39.39
CA GLN A 182 14.32 31.01 -38.45
C GLN A 182 13.96 31.48 -37.03
N ALA A 183 14.52 32.61 -36.58
CA ALA A 183 14.17 33.20 -35.30
C ALA A 183 12.70 33.66 -35.27
N ASP A 184 12.19 34.26 -36.35
CA ASP A 184 10.78 34.68 -36.46
C ASP A 184 9.83 33.48 -36.44
N VAL A 185 10.20 32.37 -37.12
CA VAL A 185 9.42 31.12 -37.09
C VAL A 185 9.46 30.48 -35.70
N ALA A 186 10.62 30.45 -35.05
CA ALA A 186 10.76 29.95 -33.69
C ALA A 186 9.95 30.79 -32.69
N HIS A 187 9.93 32.12 -32.86
CA HIS A 187 9.12 33.01 -32.04
C HIS A 187 7.62 32.77 -32.25
N GLY A 188 7.16 32.60 -33.49
CA GLY A 188 5.76 32.24 -33.77
C GLY A 188 5.36 30.86 -33.20
N ALA A 189 6.27 29.89 -33.20
CA ALA A 189 6.06 28.60 -32.54
C ALA A 189 5.97 28.74 -31.02
N GLN A 190 6.79 29.61 -30.42
CA GLN A 190 6.69 29.95 -29.00
C GLN A 190 5.35 30.58 -28.65
N ASP A 191 4.87 31.58 -29.42
CA ASP A 191 3.57 32.20 -29.18
C ASP A 191 2.42 31.18 -29.26
N MET A 192 2.48 30.23 -30.20
CA MET A 192 1.51 29.14 -30.29
C MET A 192 1.59 28.20 -29.08
N LEU A 193 2.81 27.87 -28.62
CA LEU A 193 3.01 27.04 -27.42
C LEU A 193 2.48 27.76 -26.17
N GLU A 194 2.71 29.06 -26.03
CA GLU A 194 2.20 29.86 -24.92
C GLU A 194 0.66 29.84 -24.94
N GLN A 195 0.03 30.13 -26.08
CA GLN A 195 -1.43 30.07 -26.20
C GLN A 195 -2.02 28.66 -25.97
N LEU A 196 -1.31 27.60 -26.38
CA LEU A 196 -1.73 26.22 -26.11
C LEU A 196 -1.58 25.88 -24.63
N SER A 197 -0.52 26.37 -23.97
CA SER A 197 -0.30 26.19 -22.55
C SER A 197 -1.36 26.90 -21.72
N GLU A 198 -1.71 28.15 -22.07
CA GLU A 198 -2.79 28.90 -21.41
C GLU A 198 -4.14 28.19 -21.59
N ARG A 199 -4.43 27.68 -22.80
CA ARG A 199 -5.66 26.91 -23.05
C ARG A 199 -5.68 25.60 -22.28
N ASN A 200 -4.56 24.88 -22.21
CA ASN A 200 -4.47 23.64 -21.45
C ASN A 200 -4.67 23.91 -19.95
N MET A 201 -4.02 24.94 -19.39
CA MET A 201 -4.23 25.34 -18.00
C MET A 201 -5.70 25.71 -17.73
N ALA A 202 -6.34 26.48 -18.61
CA ALA A 202 -7.76 26.83 -18.46
C ALA A 202 -8.69 25.60 -18.55
N LEU A 203 -8.36 24.62 -19.40
CA LEU A 203 -9.12 23.37 -19.49
C LEU A 203 -8.88 22.47 -18.28
N GLU A 204 -7.66 22.41 -17.76
CA GLU A 204 -7.30 21.69 -16.53
C GLU A 204 -8.07 22.28 -15.34
N GLU A 205 -8.06 23.59 -15.16
CA GLU A 205 -8.85 24.28 -14.13
C GLU A 205 -10.35 23.98 -14.28
N ARG A 206 -10.87 23.93 -15.51
CA ARG A 206 -12.28 23.59 -15.76
C ARG A 206 -12.60 22.13 -15.40
N VAL A 207 -11.68 21.21 -15.69
CA VAL A 207 -11.82 19.79 -15.33
C VAL A 207 -11.74 19.63 -13.82
N GLU A 208 -10.83 20.31 -13.15
CA GLU A 208 -10.73 20.32 -11.69
C GLU A 208 -12.03 20.86 -11.07
N GLN A 209 -12.55 22.00 -11.54
CA GLN A 209 -13.84 22.54 -11.09
C GLN A 209 -15.00 21.54 -11.27
N MET A 210 -15.13 20.93 -12.45
CA MET A 210 -16.18 19.92 -12.67
C MET A 210 -15.98 18.69 -11.79
N SER A 211 -14.73 18.29 -11.52
CA SER A 211 -14.44 17.16 -10.64
C SER A 211 -14.81 17.45 -9.18
N THR A 212 -14.57 18.67 -8.70
CA THR A 212 -15.01 19.10 -7.36
C THR A 212 -16.52 19.19 -7.27
N GLU A 213 -17.19 19.72 -8.31
CA GLU A 213 -18.66 19.75 -8.37
C GLU A 213 -19.25 18.32 -8.35
N ILE A 214 -18.64 17.37 -9.08
CA ILE A 214 -19.06 15.96 -9.04
C ILE A 214 -18.89 15.37 -7.64
N GLN A 215 -17.76 15.59 -6.98
CA GLN A 215 -17.52 15.10 -5.62
C GLN A 215 -18.53 15.69 -4.61
N GLU A 216 -18.85 16.97 -4.74
CA GLU A 216 -19.88 17.63 -3.91
C GLU A 216 -21.26 17.02 -4.16
N LEU A 217 -21.62 16.75 -5.41
CA LEU A 217 -22.89 16.11 -5.76
C LEU A 217 -22.96 14.65 -5.28
N GLU A 218 -21.87 13.89 -5.37
CA GLU A 218 -21.77 12.52 -4.84
C GLU A 218 -21.88 12.52 -3.31
N ALA A 219 -21.27 13.48 -2.63
CA ALA A 219 -21.42 13.64 -1.18
C ALA A 219 -22.87 13.98 -0.80
N LEU A 220 -23.53 14.86 -1.54
CA LEU A 220 -24.94 15.17 -1.34
C LEU A 220 -25.85 13.96 -1.61
N GLN A 221 -25.52 13.15 -2.62
CA GLN A 221 -26.25 11.91 -2.89
C GLN A 221 -26.09 10.91 -1.75
N ALA A 222 -24.87 10.73 -1.22
CA ALA A 222 -24.63 9.85 -0.08
C ALA A 222 -25.41 10.27 1.17
N VAL A 223 -25.47 11.59 1.46
CA VAL A 223 -26.28 12.12 2.56
C VAL A 223 -27.77 11.92 2.30
N ASN A 224 -28.24 12.07 1.06
CA ASN A 224 -29.63 11.80 0.71
C ASN A 224 -29.98 10.32 0.88
N ASP A 225 -29.11 9.41 0.46
CA ASP A 225 -29.30 7.95 0.62
C ASP A 225 -29.32 7.55 2.11
N GLU A 226 -28.48 8.17 2.93
CA GLU A 226 -28.50 7.98 4.39
C GLU A 226 -29.80 8.50 5.01
N LEU A 227 -30.25 9.70 4.60
CA LEU A 227 -31.53 10.25 5.05
C LEU A 227 -32.71 9.36 4.63
N GLU A 228 -32.74 8.86 3.40
CA GLU A 228 -33.77 7.94 2.93
C GLU A 228 -33.77 6.63 3.74
N ALA A 229 -32.60 6.08 4.06
CA ALA A 229 -32.50 4.92 4.93
C ALA A 229 -33.07 5.21 6.34
N THR A 230 -32.75 6.36 6.94
CA THR A 230 -33.34 6.75 8.23
C THR A 230 -34.85 6.95 8.16
N HIS A 231 -35.36 7.48 7.04
CA HIS A 231 -36.80 7.64 6.81
C HIS A 231 -37.50 6.28 6.70
N LEU A 232 -36.92 5.33 5.97
CA LEU A 232 -37.46 3.97 5.87
C LEU A 232 -37.45 3.25 7.23
N ASP A 233 -36.37 3.40 8.01
CA ASP A 233 -36.26 2.80 9.34
C ASP A 233 -37.29 3.39 10.32
N THR A 234 -37.47 4.72 10.30
CA THR A 234 -38.47 5.39 11.15
C THR A 234 -39.89 5.02 10.74
N GLU A 235 -40.18 4.90 9.44
CA GLU A 235 -41.47 4.42 8.94
C GLU A 235 -41.74 2.98 9.41
N ALA A 236 -40.75 2.09 9.32
CA ALA A 236 -40.86 0.72 9.79
C ALA A 236 -41.08 0.64 11.31
N GLN A 237 -40.41 1.48 12.10
CA GLN A 237 -40.63 1.58 13.54
C GLN A 237 -42.06 2.04 13.87
N LEU A 238 -42.56 3.06 13.19
CA LEU A 238 -43.93 3.55 13.38
C LEU A 238 -44.98 2.50 12.97
N GLN A 239 -44.73 1.73 11.92
CA GLN A 239 -45.58 0.59 11.52
C GLN A 239 -45.60 -0.50 12.59
N GLN A 240 -44.44 -0.87 13.14
CA GLN A 240 -44.37 -1.83 14.26
C GLN A 240 -45.08 -1.32 15.52
N GLU A 241 -44.98 -0.03 15.81
CA GLU A 241 -45.73 0.57 16.92
C GLU A 241 -47.24 0.52 16.68
N LEU A 242 -47.70 0.82 15.46
CA LEU A 242 -49.11 0.72 15.09
C LEU A 242 -49.62 -0.72 15.26
N ASP A 243 -48.90 -1.71 14.71
CA ASP A 243 -49.26 -3.13 14.84
C ASP A 243 -49.34 -3.54 16.32
N ALA A 244 -48.37 -3.11 17.14
CA ALA A 244 -48.37 -3.40 18.58
C ALA A 244 -49.53 -2.70 19.32
N ARG A 245 -50.02 -1.55 18.85
CA ARG A 245 -51.22 -0.90 19.39
C ARG A 245 -52.48 -1.62 18.95
N ASP A 246 -52.55 -2.08 17.71
CA ASP A 246 -53.68 -2.86 17.20
C ASP A 246 -53.81 -4.21 17.92
N ASP A 247 -52.69 -4.88 18.20
CA ASP A 247 -52.66 -6.08 19.05
C ASP A 247 -53.20 -5.82 20.46
N LYS A 248 -52.86 -4.68 21.07
CA LYS A 248 -53.41 -4.30 22.38
C LYS A 248 -54.89 -3.97 22.31
N LEU A 249 -55.34 -3.31 21.24
CA LEU A 249 -56.76 -3.01 21.04
C LEU A 249 -57.57 -4.29 20.87
N THR A 250 -57.05 -5.28 20.13
CA THR A 250 -57.71 -6.58 19.99
C THR A 250 -57.74 -7.37 21.30
N GLN A 251 -56.65 -7.33 22.09
CA GLN A 251 -56.63 -7.91 23.44
C GLN A 251 -57.67 -7.27 24.35
N PHE A 252 -57.74 -5.94 24.42
CA PHE A 252 -58.74 -5.24 25.23
C PHE A 252 -60.17 -5.49 24.73
N ALA A 253 -60.38 -5.64 23.43
CA ALA A 253 -61.68 -6.03 22.88
C ALA A 253 -62.08 -7.44 23.35
N ASN A 254 -61.16 -8.41 23.29
CA ASN A 254 -61.40 -9.77 23.78
C ASN A 254 -61.65 -9.80 25.29
N GLU A 255 -60.86 -9.07 26.09
CA GLU A 255 -61.07 -8.94 27.54
C GLU A 255 -62.42 -8.32 27.85
N LYS A 256 -62.81 -7.27 27.14
CA LYS A 256 -64.15 -6.67 27.25
C LYS A 256 -65.25 -7.70 26.97
N ASP A 257 -65.13 -8.47 25.89
CA ASP A 257 -66.12 -9.48 25.52
C ASP A 257 -66.22 -10.58 26.60
N THR A 258 -65.10 -11.05 27.13
CA THR A 258 -65.10 -12.03 28.23
C THR A 258 -65.74 -11.47 29.51
N LEU A 259 -65.41 -10.24 29.90
CA LEU A 259 -66.02 -9.56 31.05
C LEU A 259 -67.53 -9.35 30.84
N GLN A 260 -67.97 -9.02 29.63
CA GLN A 260 -69.39 -8.94 29.30
C GLN A 260 -70.09 -10.30 29.44
N MET A 261 -69.46 -11.40 29.02
CA MET A 261 -69.98 -12.75 29.25
C MET A 261 -70.05 -13.09 30.75
N HIS A 262 -69.04 -12.73 31.53
CA HIS A 262 -69.06 -12.90 32.99
C HIS A 262 -70.18 -12.10 33.65
N LEU A 263 -70.36 -10.83 33.28
CA LEU A 263 -71.46 -10.00 33.78
C LEU A 263 -72.83 -10.58 33.41
N ALA A 264 -73.01 -11.10 32.20
CA ALA A 264 -74.24 -11.77 31.79
C ALA A 264 -74.51 -13.04 32.61
N SER A 265 -73.48 -13.86 32.87
CA SER A 265 -73.58 -15.04 33.74
C SER A 265 -73.92 -14.66 35.20
N HIS A 266 -73.25 -13.63 35.74
CA HIS A 266 -73.54 -13.11 37.08
C HIS A 266 -74.95 -12.53 37.18
N ALA A 267 -75.43 -11.80 36.17
CA ALA A 267 -76.80 -11.30 36.13
C ALA A 267 -77.82 -12.46 36.13
N SER A 268 -77.58 -13.50 35.33
CA SER A 268 -78.41 -14.72 35.34
C SER A 268 -78.41 -15.39 36.71
N THR A 269 -77.24 -15.49 37.35
CA THR A 269 -77.08 -16.09 38.68
C THR A 269 -77.79 -15.27 39.76
N ILE A 270 -77.68 -13.94 39.71
CA ILE A 270 -78.41 -13.03 40.60
C ILE A 270 -79.92 -13.23 40.44
N GLU A 271 -80.41 -13.41 39.22
CA GLU A 271 -81.83 -13.67 38.99
C GLU A 271 -82.28 -14.99 39.61
N GLN A 272 -81.48 -16.05 39.49
CA GLN A 272 -81.72 -17.32 40.19
C GLN A 272 -81.71 -17.17 41.71
N PHE A 273 -80.79 -16.37 42.26
CA PHE A 273 -80.78 -16.06 43.68
C PHE A 273 -82.00 -15.23 44.10
N ARG A 274 -82.46 -14.29 43.28
CA ARG A 274 -83.69 -13.54 43.54
C ARG A 274 -84.90 -14.46 43.56
N THR A 275 -85.03 -15.37 42.60
CA THR A 275 -86.11 -16.36 42.62
C THR A 275 -86.03 -17.24 43.86
N LEU A 276 -84.85 -17.76 44.20
CA LEU A 276 -84.65 -18.58 45.40
C LEU A 276 -84.97 -17.81 46.69
N VAL A 277 -84.51 -16.56 46.82
CA VAL A 277 -84.82 -15.71 47.97
C VAL A 277 -86.32 -15.45 48.05
N THR A 278 -87.02 -15.22 46.93
CA THR A 278 -88.48 -15.09 46.97
C THR A 278 -89.18 -16.38 47.41
N GLU A 279 -88.67 -17.55 47.02
CA GLU A 279 -89.17 -18.84 47.49
C GLU A 279 -88.90 -19.03 48.98
N LEU A 280 -87.68 -18.80 49.46
CA LEU A 280 -87.33 -18.88 50.87
C LEU A 280 -88.07 -17.85 51.72
N VAL A 281 -88.34 -16.65 51.21
CA VAL A 281 -89.17 -15.65 51.90
C VAL A 281 -90.61 -16.15 51.99
N LYS A 282 -91.17 -16.73 50.91
CA LYS A 282 -92.50 -17.36 50.96
C LYS A 282 -92.51 -18.51 51.98
N GLU A 283 -91.52 -19.40 51.97
CA GLU A 283 -91.39 -20.49 52.94
C GLU A 283 -91.25 -19.95 54.37
N ARG A 284 -90.35 -19.00 54.61
CA ARG A 284 -90.20 -18.31 55.90
C ARG A 284 -91.51 -17.68 56.34
N ASP A 285 -92.26 -17.03 55.46
CA ASP A 285 -93.54 -16.41 55.80
C ASP A 285 -94.59 -17.47 56.10
N THR A 286 -94.59 -18.61 55.40
CA THR A 286 -95.42 -19.76 55.77
C THR A 286 -95.03 -20.38 57.12
N LEU A 287 -93.73 -20.41 57.44
CA LEU A 287 -93.19 -20.93 58.70
C LEU A 287 -93.38 -19.94 59.86
N ARG A 288 -93.29 -18.63 59.61
CA ARG A 288 -93.62 -17.56 60.56
C ARG A 288 -95.11 -17.47 60.82
N ALA A 289 -95.94 -17.71 59.80
CA ALA A 289 -97.38 -17.92 60.00
C ALA A 289 -97.66 -19.14 60.90
N LYS A 290 -96.71 -20.09 61.00
CA LYS A 290 -96.78 -21.25 61.90
C LYS A 290 -96.07 -21.06 63.25
N CYS A 291 -95.11 -20.12 63.38
CA CYS A 291 -94.30 -19.91 64.58
C CYS A 291 -93.97 -18.41 64.82
N ASN A 292 -94.41 -17.86 65.95
CA ASN A 292 -94.06 -16.51 66.42
C ASN A 292 -92.63 -16.44 67.01
N ALA A 293 -91.90 -15.34 66.71
CA ALA A 293 -90.70 -14.76 67.41
C ALA A 293 -89.27 -15.01 66.78
N PRO A 294 -88.21 -14.20 67.12
CA PRO A 294 -87.31 -13.47 66.18
C PRO A 294 -85.82 -13.97 66.15
N PRO A 295 -84.89 -13.36 65.34
CA PRO A 295 -83.72 -14.04 64.76
C PRO A 295 -82.34 -13.67 65.36
N ALA A 296 -81.32 -14.50 65.09
CA ALA A 296 -79.89 -14.27 65.38
C ALA A 296 -78.98 -14.92 64.28
N PRO A 297 -77.69 -14.53 64.12
CA PRO A 297 -77.08 -14.15 62.84
C PRO A 297 -76.06 -15.15 62.24
N ALA A 298 -75.65 -14.91 60.98
CA ALA A 298 -74.77 -15.75 60.16
C ALA A 298 -73.27 -15.35 60.25
N LEU A 299 -72.40 -16.36 60.13
CA LEU A 299 -70.92 -16.27 60.09
C LEU A 299 -70.41 -16.20 58.63
N SER A 300 -69.38 -15.40 58.39
CA SER A 300 -68.68 -15.23 57.09
C SER A 300 -67.21 -15.66 57.19
N ALA A 301 -66.74 -16.45 56.21
CA ALA A 301 -65.34 -16.86 56.07
C ALA A 301 -64.73 -16.31 54.74
N PRO A 302 -63.42 -15.99 54.67
CA PRO A 302 -62.78 -15.38 53.49
C PRO A 302 -62.17 -16.40 52.50
N ILE A 303 -62.05 -15.99 51.24
CA ILE A 303 -61.51 -16.76 50.08
C ILE A 303 -60.04 -16.36 49.82
N PRO A 304 -59.12 -17.29 49.47
CA PRO A 304 -57.73 -16.98 49.12
C PRO A 304 -57.57 -16.57 47.65
N VAL A 305 -56.68 -15.60 47.42
CA VAL A 305 -56.29 -15.06 46.10
C VAL A 305 -55.22 -15.95 45.46
N ILE A 306 -55.41 -16.30 44.19
CA ILE A 306 -54.46 -17.07 43.36
C ILE A 306 -53.66 -16.07 42.50
N SER A 307 -52.33 -16.14 42.55
CA SER A 307 -51.40 -15.37 41.71
C SER A 307 -51.25 -16.00 40.31
N PRO A 308 -51.15 -15.22 39.21
CA PRO A 308 -51.00 -15.76 37.86
C PRO A 308 -49.55 -16.20 37.59
N SER A 309 -49.42 -17.33 36.90
CA SER A 309 -48.18 -17.99 36.53
C SER A 309 -47.71 -17.65 35.10
N ASN A 310 -46.40 -17.47 34.97
CA ASN A 310 -45.50 -17.80 33.86
C ASN A 310 -45.90 -17.42 32.41
N SER A 311 -45.54 -16.20 31.99
CA SER A 311 -45.23 -15.93 30.58
C SER A 311 -43.81 -16.43 30.25
N VAL A 312 -43.66 -17.30 29.25
CA VAL A 312 -42.35 -17.75 28.75
C VAL A 312 -41.60 -16.55 28.15
N SER A 313 -40.51 -16.12 28.78
CA SER A 313 -39.72 -14.95 28.34
C SER A 313 -38.93 -15.29 27.06
N MET A 314 -39.26 -14.64 25.93
CA MET A 314 -38.54 -14.78 24.65
C MET A 314 -37.22 -13.99 24.60
N VAL A 315 -37.12 -12.91 25.37
CA VAL A 315 -35.96 -12.00 25.43
C VAL A 315 -34.61 -12.71 25.67
N PRO A 316 -34.43 -13.60 26.65
CA PRO A 316 -33.15 -14.27 26.88
C PRO A 316 -32.74 -15.19 25.71
N ARG A 317 -33.71 -15.76 24.99
CA ARG A 317 -33.43 -16.60 23.81
C ARG A 317 -32.94 -15.77 22.64
N LEU A 318 -33.53 -14.59 22.41
CA LEU A 318 -33.04 -13.65 21.39
C LEU A 318 -31.61 -13.21 21.68
N ARG A 319 -31.32 -12.82 22.93
CA ARG A 319 -29.95 -12.45 23.36
C ARG A 319 -28.95 -13.59 23.21
N ALA A 320 -29.36 -14.84 23.45
CA ALA A 320 -28.50 -16.00 23.25
C ALA A 320 -28.13 -16.18 21.77
N ILE A 321 -29.09 -16.03 20.86
CA ILE A 321 -28.86 -16.10 19.41
C ILE A 321 -27.93 -14.96 18.95
N GLU A 322 -28.16 -13.73 19.42
CA GLU A 322 -27.28 -12.58 19.13
C GLU A 322 -25.85 -12.81 19.65
N HIS A 323 -25.71 -13.39 20.85
CA HIS A 323 -24.42 -13.76 21.40
C HIS A 323 -23.71 -14.83 20.55
N GLU A 324 -24.40 -15.87 20.13
CA GLU A 324 -23.84 -16.90 19.23
C GLU A 324 -23.40 -16.30 17.89
N GLN A 325 -24.22 -15.43 17.29
CA GLN A 325 -23.89 -14.76 16.03
C GLN A 325 -22.69 -13.82 16.17
N THR A 326 -22.59 -13.06 17.25
CA THR A 326 -21.44 -12.16 17.50
C THR A 326 -20.15 -12.94 17.74
N LEU A 327 -20.21 -14.08 18.43
CA LEU A 327 -19.05 -14.99 18.57
C LEU A 327 -18.61 -15.56 17.21
N LEU A 328 -19.56 -16.00 16.38
CA LEU A 328 -19.24 -16.48 15.03
C LEU A 328 -18.60 -15.37 14.19
N ARG A 329 -19.18 -14.15 14.22
CA ARG A 329 -18.61 -12.98 13.54
C ARG A 329 -17.18 -12.71 14.00
N LEU A 330 -16.92 -12.68 15.30
CA LEU A 330 -15.56 -12.50 15.84
C LEU A 330 -14.60 -13.61 15.40
N SER A 331 -15.05 -14.87 15.36
CA SER A 331 -14.22 -15.99 14.89
C SER A 331 -13.84 -15.86 13.42
N ILE A 332 -14.77 -15.39 12.59
CA ILE A 332 -14.53 -15.12 11.17
C ILE A 332 -13.59 -13.93 11.03
N THR A 333 -13.86 -12.80 11.70
CA THR A 333 -12.99 -11.61 11.66
C THR A 333 -11.57 -11.94 12.11
N ARG A 334 -11.39 -12.77 13.15
CA ARG A 334 -10.08 -13.23 13.63
C ARG A 334 -9.24 -13.92 12.55
N SER A 335 -9.86 -14.54 11.55
CA SER A 335 -9.14 -15.16 10.43
C SER A 335 -8.52 -14.16 9.45
N TYR A 336 -9.07 -12.94 9.38
CA TYR A 336 -8.58 -11.85 8.53
C TYR A 336 -7.50 -11.00 9.21
N LEU A 337 -7.29 -11.15 10.53
CA LEU A 337 -6.28 -10.36 11.23
C LEU A 337 -4.86 -10.83 10.89
N PRO A 338 -3.90 -9.90 10.70
CA PRO A 338 -2.51 -10.22 10.42
C PRO A 338 -1.87 -11.12 11.49
N PRO A 339 -0.86 -11.93 11.13
CA PRO A 339 -0.16 -12.78 12.10
C PRO A 339 0.56 -11.97 13.20
N SER A 340 0.95 -10.72 12.92
CA SER A 340 1.53 -9.79 13.90
C SER A 340 0.59 -9.52 15.09
N PHE A 341 -0.72 -9.56 14.88
CA PHE A 341 -1.70 -9.35 15.95
C PHE A 341 -1.75 -10.50 16.97
N LYS A 342 -1.51 -11.75 16.56
CA LYS A 342 -1.75 -12.98 17.38
C LYS A 342 -0.81 -13.15 18.58
N GLY A 343 0.08 -12.20 18.85
CA GLY A 343 1.01 -12.21 19.97
C GLY A 343 0.62 -11.22 21.06
N VAL A 344 1.31 -10.09 21.07
CA VAL A 344 1.20 -9.07 22.12
C VAL A 344 -0.12 -8.30 22.01
N ASP A 345 -0.54 -7.94 20.80
CA ASP A 345 -1.76 -7.15 20.57
C ASP A 345 -3.04 -7.89 21.00
N GLU A 346 -3.15 -9.20 20.69
CA GLU A 346 -4.26 -10.02 21.18
C GLU A 346 -4.26 -10.12 22.71
N SER A 347 -3.08 -10.25 23.31
CA SER A 347 -2.91 -10.35 24.76
C SER A 347 -3.29 -9.03 25.46
N ALA A 348 -2.92 -7.88 24.89
CA ALA A 348 -3.34 -6.55 25.34
C ALA A 348 -4.86 -6.37 25.29
N LEU A 349 -5.50 -6.83 24.22
CA LEU A 349 -6.96 -6.83 24.12
C LEU A 349 -7.61 -7.65 25.25
N GLN A 350 -7.06 -8.83 25.55
CA GLN A 350 -7.57 -9.67 26.64
C GLN A 350 -7.38 -9.00 28.02
N SER A 351 -6.27 -8.32 28.26
CA SER A 351 -6.06 -7.53 29.48
C SER A 351 -7.08 -6.41 29.65
N LEU A 352 -7.36 -5.65 28.58
CA LEU A 352 -8.40 -4.62 28.63
C LEU A 352 -9.78 -5.20 28.97
N LEU A 353 -10.18 -6.27 28.27
CA LEU A 353 -11.45 -6.95 28.50
C LEU A 353 -11.54 -7.66 29.86
N PHE A 354 -10.41 -8.05 30.43
CA PHE A 354 -10.32 -8.59 31.80
C PHE A 354 -10.72 -7.53 32.82
N TYR A 355 -10.16 -6.32 32.75
CA TYR A 355 -10.52 -5.22 33.66
C TYR A 355 -11.98 -4.79 33.51
N GLU A 356 -12.48 -4.65 32.27
CA GLU A 356 -13.89 -4.34 32.04
C GLU A 356 -14.84 -5.38 32.62
N ARG A 357 -14.48 -6.67 32.47
CA ARG A 357 -15.28 -7.78 32.96
C ARG A 357 -15.32 -7.82 34.48
N ILE A 358 -14.18 -7.64 35.15
CA ILE A 358 -14.14 -7.58 36.61
C ILE A 358 -14.96 -6.42 37.14
N ALA A 359 -14.84 -5.23 36.54
CA ALA A 359 -15.68 -4.09 36.90
C ALA A 359 -17.17 -4.47 36.79
N ARG A 360 -17.61 -5.02 35.65
CA ARG A 360 -19.02 -5.43 35.45
C ARG A 360 -19.46 -6.51 36.44
N TRP A 361 -18.60 -7.46 36.80
CA TRP A 361 -18.90 -8.49 37.78
C TRP A 361 -19.05 -7.94 39.20
N CYS A 362 -18.14 -7.09 39.64
CA CYS A 362 -18.26 -6.40 40.92
C CYS A 362 -19.54 -5.56 40.98
N ASP A 363 -19.87 -4.87 39.88
CA ASP A 363 -21.09 -4.08 39.77
C ASP A 363 -22.37 -4.94 39.82
N LEU A 364 -22.36 -6.11 39.19
CA LEU A 364 -23.47 -7.06 39.20
C LEU A 364 -23.70 -7.62 40.61
N ILE A 365 -22.64 -8.09 41.29
CA ILE A 365 -22.71 -8.55 42.67
C ILE A 365 -23.23 -7.42 43.57
N ARG A 366 -22.66 -6.21 43.46
CA ARG A 366 -23.08 -5.04 44.23
C ARG A 366 -24.57 -4.72 44.06
N HIS A 367 -25.10 -4.72 42.84
CA HIS A 367 -26.52 -4.43 42.59
C HIS A 367 -27.45 -5.55 43.07
N SER A 368 -27.02 -6.81 43.02
CA SER A 368 -27.79 -7.93 43.57
C SER A 368 -27.97 -7.81 45.09
N LEU A 369 -26.95 -7.28 45.80
CA LEU A 369 -26.99 -7.04 47.25
C LEU A 369 -27.90 -5.86 47.63
N ILE A 370 -28.11 -4.87 46.74
CA ILE A 370 -29.02 -3.73 46.98
C ILE A 370 -30.47 -4.20 47.17
N GLN A 371 -30.88 -5.29 46.51
CA GLN A 371 -32.25 -5.81 46.66
C GLN A 371 -32.53 -6.39 48.06
N GLY A 372 -31.50 -6.64 48.87
CA GLY A 372 -31.63 -7.19 50.22
C GLY A 372 -31.63 -6.17 51.36
N ILE A 373 -31.11 -4.94 51.16
CA ILE A 373 -30.82 -4.00 52.26
C ILE A 373 -31.21 -2.56 51.89
N ASP A 374 -32.41 -2.10 52.29
CA ASP A 374 -32.72 -0.66 52.31
C ASP A 374 -32.27 -0.03 53.63
N VAL A 375 -31.03 0.48 53.63
CA VAL A 375 -30.41 1.16 54.77
C VAL A 375 -31.27 2.32 55.29
N GLN A 376 -32.01 3.02 54.42
CA GLN A 376 -32.85 4.14 54.85
C GLN A 376 -34.08 3.66 55.62
N GLU A 377 -34.72 2.58 55.16
CA GLU A 377 -35.87 1.98 55.82
C GLU A 377 -35.46 1.37 57.17
N GLN A 378 -34.36 0.62 57.20
CA GLN A 378 -33.82 0.00 58.43
C GLN A 378 -33.36 1.05 59.46
N LEU A 379 -32.82 2.18 59.01
CA LEU A 379 -32.46 3.30 59.87
C LEU A 379 -33.70 3.90 60.56
N VAL A 380 -34.80 4.08 59.82
CA VAL A 380 -36.08 4.59 60.38
C VAL A 380 -36.72 3.56 61.32
N GLN A 381 -36.69 2.28 60.95
CA GLN A 381 -37.26 1.19 61.75
C GLN A 381 -36.38 0.79 62.94
N ARG A 382 -35.15 1.32 63.02
CA ARG A 382 -34.17 1.00 64.06
C ARG A 382 -33.80 -0.49 64.13
N THR A 383 -33.62 -1.10 62.97
CA THR A 383 -33.34 -2.54 62.83
C THR A 383 -31.98 -2.81 62.19
N LEU A 384 -30.98 -1.96 62.46
CA LEU A 384 -29.64 -2.15 61.87
C LEU A 384 -28.86 -3.12 62.75
N ASP A 385 -28.23 -4.10 62.11
CA ASP A 385 -27.53 -5.21 62.74
C ASP A 385 -26.17 -5.45 62.08
N ASP A 386 -25.45 -6.44 62.61
CA ASP A 386 -24.14 -6.88 62.11
C ASP A 386 -24.21 -7.29 60.62
N VAL A 387 -25.31 -7.92 60.20
CA VAL A 387 -25.54 -8.30 58.79
C VAL A 387 -25.63 -7.07 57.88
N SER A 388 -26.33 -6.03 58.33
CA SER A 388 -26.44 -4.76 57.59
C SER A 388 -25.09 -4.04 57.45
N LEU A 389 -24.24 -4.13 58.48
CA LEU A 389 -22.89 -3.56 58.48
C LEU A 389 -21.95 -4.35 57.56
N ALA A 390 -21.91 -5.67 57.69
CA ALA A 390 -21.14 -6.58 56.83
C ALA A 390 -21.50 -6.41 55.35
N GLY A 391 -22.80 -6.32 55.02
CA GLY A 391 -23.26 -6.05 53.67
C GLY A 391 -22.77 -4.71 53.10
N CYS A 392 -22.68 -3.67 53.94
CA CYS A 392 -22.12 -2.37 53.52
C CYS A 392 -20.59 -2.41 53.33
N HIS A 393 -19.86 -3.14 54.17
CA HIS A 393 -18.43 -3.38 53.99
C HIS A 393 -18.13 -4.12 52.68
N LEU A 394 -18.89 -5.16 52.38
CA LEU A 394 -18.77 -5.87 51.12
C LEU A 394 -19.10 -4.96 49.92
N ARG A 395 -20.16 -4.16 50.00
CA ARG A 395 -20.49 -3.20 48.93
C ARG A 395 -19.37 -2.16 48.73
N ARG A 396 -18.75 -1.70 49.81
CA ARG A 396 -17.60 -0.79 49.76
C ARG A 396 -16.40 -1.45 49.09
N SER A 397 -16.04 -2.68 49.48
CA SER A 397 -14.90 -3.40 48.90
C SER A 397 -15.12 -3.74 47.41
N LEU A 398 -16.32 -4.19 47.03
CA LEU A 398 -16.72 -4.38 45.63
C LEU A 398 -16.65 -3.08 44.82
N THR A 399 -17.07 -1.95 45.41
CA THR A 399 -17.01 -0.63 44.77
C THR A 399 -15.56 -0.19 44.56
N HIS A 400 -14.67 -0.51 45.50
CA HIS A 400 -13.25 -0.18 45.36
C HIS A 400 -12.60 -0.97 44.21
N VAL A 401 -12.85 -2.28 44.13
CA VAL A 401 -12.39 -3.11 42.99
C VAL A 401 -12.97 -2.62 41.68
N TYR A 402 -14.27 -2.30 41.66
CA TYR A 402 -14.95 -1.70 40.50
C TYR A 402 -14.27 -0.41 40.06
N ALA A 403 -14.06 0.55 40.96
CA ALA A 403 -13.46 1.84 40.68
C ALA A 403 -12.05 1.69 40.08
N LEU A 404 -11.19 0.88 40.71
CA LEU A 404 -9.84 0.61 40.22
C LEU A 404 -9.85 -0.08 38.85
N ALA A 405 -10.70 -1.09 38.65
CA ALA A 405 -10.80 -1.78 37.37
C ALA A 405 -11.32 -0.87 36.26
N THR A 406 -12.30 0.00 36.55
CA THR A 406 -12.78 1.00 35.59
C THR A 406 -11.72 2.06 35.27
N GLN A 407 -10.95 2.50 36.26
CA GLN A 407 -9.85 3.45 36.08
C GLN A 407 -8.75 2.85 35.19
N ILE A 408 -8.26 1.64 35.52
CA ILE A 408 -7.23 0.96 34.73
C ILE A 408 -7.72 0.74 33.30
N SER A 409 -8.96 0.28 33.12
CA SER A 409 -9.57 0.13 31.79
C SER A 409 -9.63 1.47 31.04
N ALA A 410 -9.92 2.57 31.74
CA ALA A 410 -10.00 3.88 31.12
C ALA A 410 -8.63 4.42 30.68
N VAL A 411 -7.61 4.28 31.53
CA VAL A 411 -6.22 4.59 31.17
C VAL A 411 -5.83 3.80 29.94
N LEU A 412 -6.07 2.48 29.92
CA LEU A 412 -5.71 1.62 28.78
C LEU A 412 -6.44 1.97 27.48
N LYS A 413 -7.61 2.63 27.53
CA LYS A 413 -8.35 3.08 26.33
C LYS A 413 -7.88 4.43 25.78
N SER A 414 -7.15 5.21 26.57
CA SER A 414 -6.65 6.53 26.17
C SER A 414 -5.12 6.64 26.17
N ALA A 415 -4.43 5.61 26.67
CA ALA A 415 -2.99 5.53 26.70
C ALA A 415 -2.38 5.40 25.29
N PRO A 416 -1.11 5.80 25.10
CA PRO A 416 -0.38 5.50 23.87
C PRO A 416 -0.24 3.98 23.68
N PRO A 417 -0.07 3.51 22.43
CA PRO A 417 0.05 2.08 22.13
C PRO A 417 1.09 1.33 22.96
N ASP A 418 2.23 1.97 23.28
CA ASP A 418 3.31 1.33 24.03
C ASP A 418 2.91 0.96 25.47
N VAL A 419 2.17 1.86 26.15
CA VAL A 419 1.65 1.63 27.50
C VAL A 419 0.50 0.61 27.45
N TYR A 420 -0.35 0.66 26.42
CA TYR A 420 -1.38 -0.36 26.23
C TYR A 420 -0.77 -1.76 26.06
N LEU A 421 0.33 -1.89 25.32
CA LEU A 421 1.01 -3.16 25.07
C LEU A 421 1.86 -3.64 26.26
N SER A 422 2.37 -2.76 27.12
CA SER A 422 3.13 -3.17 28.31
C SER A 422 2.28 -3.98 29.30
N HIS A 423 0.97 -3.74 29.31
CA HIS A 423 -0.01 -4.43 30.15
C HIS A 423 -0.63 -5.69 29.49
N ALA A 424 -0.05 -6.18 28.40
CA ALA A 424 -0.56 -7.32 27.66
C ALA A 424 -0.64 -8.64 28.46
N GLN A 425 0.10 -8.76 29.56
CA GLN A 425 0.14 -10.00 30.35
C GLN A 425 -0.73 -9.95 31.62
N ASP A 426 -1.36 -8.82 31.92
CA ASP A 426 -2.09 -8.64 33.18
C ASP A 426 -3.20 -9.67 33.37
N HIS A 427 -3.96 -10.00 32.31
CA HIS A 427 -4.99 -11.03 32.38
C HIS A 427 -4.46 -12.43 32.69
N LEU A 428 -3.19 -12.73 32.38
CA LEU A 428 -2.56 -14.01 32.70
C LEU A 428 -2.14 -14.04 34.17
N HIS A 429 -1.51 -12.97 34.66
CA HIS A 429 -1.03 -12.86 36.03
C HIS A 429 -2.19 -12.79 37.04
N LEU A 430 -3.25 -12.07 36.70
CA LEU A 430 -4.39 -11.79 37.58
C LEU A 430 -5.60 -12.71 37.32
N GLN A 431 -5.44 -13.77 36.52
CA GLN A 431 -6.51 -14.71 36.16
C GLN A 431 -7.18 -15.38 37.38
N HIS A 432 -6.45 -15.52 38.49
CA HIS A 432 -6.96 -16.14 39.70
C HIS A 432 -8.12 -15.33 40.33
N ILE A 433 -8.02 -13.99 40.31
CA ILE A 433 -9.07 -13.07 40.79
C ILE A 433 -10.34 -13.25 39.97
N GLU A 434 -10.21 -13.35 38.65
CA GLU A 434 -11.35 -13.62 37.77
C GLU A 434 -12.03 -14.95 38.12
N LYS A 435 -11.27 -16.03 38.30
CA LYS A 435 -11.86 -17.34 38.69
C LYS A 435 -12.57 -17.28 40.04
N GLN A 436 -12.01 -16.56 41.02
CA GLN A 436 -12.60 -16.38 42.34
C GLN A 436 -13.91 -15.57 42.26
N LEU A 437 -13.93 -14.42 41.57
CA LEU A 437 -15.14 -13.61 41.39
C LEU A 437 -16.22 -14.35 40.61
N LYS A 438 -15.84 -15.13 39.59
CA LYS A 438 -16.79 -16.00 38.88
C LYS A 438 -17.43 -17.02 39.81
N THR A 439 -16.65 -17.61 40.71
CA THR A 439 -17.16 -18.54 41.72
C THR A 439 -18.15 -17.84 42.65
N CYS A 440 -17.89 -16.59 43.06
CA CYS A 440 -18.82 -15.77 43.84
C CYS A 440 -20.15 -15.53 43.12
N ILE A 441 -20.13 -15.28 41.80
CA ILE A 441 -21.36 -15.14 41.00
C ILE A 441 -22.13 -16.46 40.96
N GLU A 442 -21.44 -17.59 40.71
CA GLU A 442 -22.09 -18.91 40.68
C GLU A 442 -22.69 -19.32 42.03
N THR A 443 -22.06 -18.95 43.15
CA THR A 443 -22.62 -19.22 44.50
C THR A 443 -23.77 -18.28 44.83
N LEU A 444 -23.72 -17.03 44.38
CA LEU A 444 -24.81 -16.07 44.49
C LEU A 444 -26.06 -16.54 43.73
N GLU A 445 -25.90 -17.03 42.49
CA GLU A 445 -27.00 -17.60 41.70
C GLU A 445 -27.65 -18.81 42.38
N ARG A 446 -26.87 -19.58 43.15
CA ARG A 446 -27.35 -20.75 43.91
C ARG A 446 -27.90 -20.39 45.30
N GLY A 447 -27.86 -19.12 45.70
CA GLY A 447 -28.30 -18.67 47.03
C GLY A 447 -27.39 -19.11 48.19
N GLN A 448 -26.13 -19.47 47.90
CA GLN A 448 -25.12 -19.91 48.88
C GLN A 448 -23.97 -18.90 48.96
N PHE A 449 -24.31 -17.61 48.94
CA PHE A 449 -23.32 -16.53 48.92
C PHE A 449 -22.66 -16.35 50.29
N ASP A 450 -21.33 -16.35 50.34
CA ASP A 450 -20.55 -16.03 51.53
C ASP A 450 -19.95 -14.62 51.38
N GLU A 451 -20.53 -13.67 52.10
CA GLU A 451 -20.15 -12.27 52.09
C GLU A 451 -18.70 -12.07 52.56
N THR A 452 -18.27 -12.81 53.59
CA THR A 452 -16.94 -12.70 54.19
C THR A 452 -15.83 -13.27 53.29
N MET A 453 -16.16 -14.31 52.51
CA MET A 453 -15.25 -14.83 51.50
C MET A 453 -15.10 -13.83 50.35
N CYS A 454 -16.21 -13.25 49.89
CA CYS A 454 -16.19 -12.28 48.80
C CYS A 454 -15.42 -11.02 49.18
N GLU A 455 -15.58 -10.54 50.42
CA GLU A 455 -14.83 -9.39 50.93
C GLU A 455 -13.32 -9.64 50.93
N ARG A 456 -12.87 -10.81 51.39
CA ARG A 456 -11.45 -11.20 51.35
C ARG A 456 -10.89 -11.21 49.92
N ILE A 457 -11.63 -11.78 48.97
CA ILE A 457 -11.26 -11.75 47.54
C ILE A 457 -11.15 -10.30 47.05
N CYS A 458 -12.08 -9.42 47.45
CA CYS A 458 -12.01 -8.01 47.08
C CYS A 458 -10.78 -7.32 47.67
N THR A 459 -10.40 -7.61 48.92
CA THR A 459 -9.17 -7.02 49.51
C THR A 459 -7.90 -7.45 48.79
N GLU A 460 -7.80 -8.72 48.38
CA GLU A 460 -6.69 -9.22 47.55
C GLU A 460 -6.67 -8.53 46.17
N ALA A 461 -7.85 -8.39 45.55
CA ALA A 461 -8.00 -7.73 44.26
C ALA A 461 -7.66 -6.24 44.30
N VAL A 462 -8.04 -5.53 45.36
CA VAL A 462 -7.69 -4.12 45.59
C VAL A 462 -6.17 -3.96 45.62
N ALA A 463 -5.45 -4.76 46.44
CA ALA A 463 -4.00 -4.65 46.54
C ALA A 463 -3.31 -4.91 45.17
N ALA A 464 -3.81 -5.90 44.41
CA ALA A 464 -3.29 -6.20 43.08
C ALA A 464 -3.55 -5.06 42.08
N PHE A 465 -4.77 -4.50 42.06
CA PHE A 465 -5.13 -3.43 41.13
C PHE A 465 -4.52 -2.08 41.51
N GLU A 466 -4.34 -1.79 42.80
CA GLU A 466 -3.55 -0.64 43.24
C GLU A 466 -2.12 -0.78 42.71
N SER A 467 -1.48 -1.93 42.85
CA SER A 467 -0.12 -2.13 42.30
C SER A 467 -0.05 -1.88 40.80
N VAL A 468 -1.07 -2.28 40.03
CA VAL A 468 -1.14 -1.99 38.59
C VAL A 468 -1.39 -0.50 38.35
N SER A 469 -2.32 0.11 39.08
CA SER A 469 -2.62 1.53 38.96
C SER A 469 -1.42 2.42 39.27
N HIS A 470 -0.55 2.03 40.20
CA HIS A 470 0.69 2.75 40.51
C HIS A 470 1.80 2.53 39.48
N ALA A 471 1.74 1.42 38.73
CA ALA A 471 2.67 1.14 37.64
C ALA A 471 2.32 1.89 36.34
N LEU A 472 1.08 2.34 36.21
CA LEU A 472 0.64 3.17 35.08
C LEU A 472 1.26 4.57 35.16
N PRO A 473 1.71 5.14 34.03
CA PRO A 473 2.21 6.51 33.99
C PRO A 473 1.09 7.52 34.27
N ASP A 474 1.44 8.67 34.84
CA ASP A 474 0.52 9.80 34.97
C ASP A 474 0.20 10.33 33.56
N MET A 475 -1.04 10.09 33.11
CA MET A 475 -1.52 10.54 31.81
C MET A 475 -2.38 11.79 32.00
N ASP A 476 -2.08 12.87 31.28
CA ASP A 476 -2.88 14.10 31.23
C ASP A 476 -4.17 13.94 30.38
N SER A 477 -4.63 12.69 30.19
CA SER A 477 -5.81 12.38 29.38
C SER A 477 -7.10 12.72 30.14
N VAL A 478 -7.98 13.45 29.47
CA VAL A 478 -9.32 13.82 29.96
C VAL A 478 -10.15 12.58 30.31
N TYR A 479 -9.95 11.46 29.59
CA TYR A 479 -10.68 10.20 29.80
C TYR A 479 -10.24 9.44 31.05
N ASP A 480 -8.93 9.38 31.32
CA ASP A 480 -8.40 8.79 32.56
C ASP A 480 -8.91 9.58 33.78
N LEU A 481 -8.85 10.91 33.68
CA LEU A 481 -9.35 11.79 34.73
C LEU A 481 -10.83 11.54 35.02
N ALA A 482 -11.67 11.47 33.99
CA ALA A 482 -13.11 11.23 34.16
C ALA A 482 -13.40 9.91 34.90
N ALA A 483 -12.70 8.83 34.53
CA ALA A 483 -12.87 7.53 35.18
C ALA A 483 -12.40 7.54 36.64
N LYS A 484 -11.27 8.19 36.94
CA LYS A 484 -10.77 8.41 38.31
C LYS A 484 -11.78 9.18 39.17
N GLU A 485 -12.38 10.22 38.61
CA GLU A 485 -13.36 11.06 39.29
C GLU A 485 -14.63 10.27 39.64
N ILE A 486 -15.18 9.50 38.71
CA ILE A 486 -16.39 8.70 38.97
C ILE A 486 -16.11 7.58 39.95
N GLY A 487 -14.95 6.91 39.82
CA GLY A 487 -14.51 5.88 40.74
C GLY A 487 -14.42 6.41 42.17
N SER A 488 -13.77 7.57 42.34
CA SER A 488 -13.64 8.27 43.62
C SER A 488 -14.99 8.75 44.16
N ALA A 489 -15.88 9.27 43.32
CA ALA A 489 -17.23 9.66 43.70
C ALA A 489 -18.11 8.44 44.08
N SER A 490 -17.89 7.28 43.47
CA SER A 490 -18.59 6.04 43.81
C SER A 490 -18.11 5.47 45.13
N LEU A 491 -16.79 5.47 45.36
CA LEU A 491 -16.19 5.01 46.62
C LEU A 491 -16.60 5.90 47.80
N THR A 492 -16.51 7.22 47.65
CA THR A 492 -16.97 8.19 48.67
C THR A 492 -18.44 8.02 49.02
N LEU A 493 -19.30 7.74 48.03
CA LEU A 493 -20.71 7.45 48.29
C LEU A 493 -20.89 6.20 49.16
N HIS A 494 -20.18 5.11 48.87
CA HIS A 494 -20.29 3.86 49.64
C HIS A 494 -19.58 3.95 51.00
N ASP A 495 -18.53 4.75 51.14
CA ASP A 495 -17.95 5.11 52.43
C ASP A 495 -19.00 5.81 53.29
N VAL A 496 -19.69 6.81 52.76
CA VAL A 496 -20.73 7.55 53.49
C VAL A 496 -21.96 6.69 53.80
N GLU A 497 -22.32 5.73 52.94
CA GLU A 497 -23.36 4.74 53.26
C GLU A 497 -22.94 3.81 54.41
N THR A 498 -21.66 3.42 54.46
CA THR A 498 -21.11 2.64 55.59
C THR A 498 -21.13 3.47 56.88
N LEU A 499 -20.72 4.74 56.81
CA LEU A 499 -20.82 5.68 57.94
C LEU A 499 -22.28 5.86 58.41
N LEU A 500 -23.26 5.82 57.50
CA LEU A 500 -24.67 5.95 57.84
C LEU A 500 -25.17 4.76 58.65
N VAL A 501 -24.73 3.55 58.30
CA VAL A 501 -25.04 2.34 59.08
C VAL A 501 -24.39 2.41 60.46
N CYS A 502 -23.11 2.78 60.54
CA CYS A 502 -22.44 2.97 61.83
C CYS A 502 -23.17 4.02 62.70
N ALA A 503 -23.61 5.14 62.11
CA ALA A 503 -24.40 6.16 62.79
C ALA A 503 -25.75 5.64 63.28
N GLY A 504 -26.42 4.84 62.46
CA GLY A 504 -27.67 4.20 62.84
C GLY A 504 -27.51 3.22 63.99
N ILE A 505 -26.50 2.33 63.95
CA ILE A 505 -26.23 1.35 65.02
C ILE A 505 -25.92 2.06 66.34
N ILE A 506 -25.03 3.05 66.32
CA ILE A 506 -24.66 3.82 67.51
C ILE A 506 -25.88 4.56 68.07
N GLN A 507 -26.68 5.22 67.22
CA GLN A 507 -27.88 5.95 67.64
C GLN A 507 -29.01 5.04 68.16
N GLN A 508 -29.10 3.80 67.66
CA GLN A 508 -30.09 2.82 68.11
C GLN A 508 -29.86 2.40 69.57
N LYS A 509 -28.60 2.26 69.98
CA LYS A 509 -28.20 1.81 71.31
C LYS A 509 -27.89 2.95 72.28
N ILE A 510 -27.33 4.06 71.80
CA ILE A 510 -26.92 5.22 72.58
C ILE A 510 -27.72 6.43 72.10
N THR A 511 -28.67 6.89 72.92
CA THR A 511 -29.46 8.08 72.61
C THR A 511 -28.82 9.33 73.25
N ASP A 512 -27.88 9.95 72.53
CA ASP A 512 -27.28 11.23 72.91
C ASP A 512 -27.40 12.29 71.78
N THR A 513 -27.34 13.56 72.16
CA THR A 513 -27.35 14.70 71.23
C THR A 513 -26.24 14.61 70.18
N SER A 514 -25.02 14.21 70.58
CA SER A 514 -23.89 14.05 69.66
C SER A 514 -24.10 12.92 68.64
N THR A 515 -24.67 11.79 69.07
CA THR A 515 -25.01 10.65 68.18
C THR A 515 -26.11 11.01 67.18
N SER A 516 -27.08 11.83 67.61
CA SER A 516 -28.11 12.35 66.71
C SER A 516 -27.55 13.37 65.73
N GLU A 517 -26.67 14.27 66.17
CA GLU A 517 -25.97 15.23 65.30
C GLU A 517 -25.21 14.47 64.21
N TRP A 518 -24.42 13.47 64.60
CA TRP A 518 -23.64 12.66 63.65
C TRP A 518 -24.52 11.95 62.61
N ALA A 519 -25.61 11.30 63.02
CA ALA A 519 -26.55 10.68 62.08
C ALA A 519 -27.16 11.68 61.08
N THR A 520 -27.48 12.91 61.54
CA THR A 520 -28.00 13.96 60.64
C THR A 520 -26.95 14.46 59.65
N LEU A 521 -25.70 14.66 60.09
CA LEU A 521 -24.59 15.05 59.22
C LEU A 521 -24.32 13.98 58.17
N THR A 522 -24.35 12.70 58.56
CA THR A 522 -24.13 11.59 57.65
C THR A 522 -25.22 11.43 56.60
N SER A 523 -26.49 11.65 56.98
CA SER A 523 -27.59 11.70 56.03
C SER A 523 -27.41 12.84 55.00
N ARG A 524 -26.97 14.02 55.45
CA ARG A 524 -26.70 15.18 54.58
C ARG A 524 -25.55 14.90 53.61
N ALA A 525 -24.42 14.36 54.11
CA ALA A 525 -23.30 13.95 53.26
C ALA A 525 -23.73 12.93 52.21
N ARG A 526 -24.56 11.94 52.58
CA ARG A 526 -25.05 10.92 51.63
C ARG A 526 -25.82 11.56 50.48
N ILE A 527 -26.66 12.55 50.75
CA ILE A 527 -27.44 13.25 49.73
C ILE A 527 -26.50 13.99 48.77
N ALA A 528 -25.47 14.69 49.29
CA ALA A 528 -24.48 15.40 48.49
C ALA A 528 -23.67 14.43 47.62
N CYS A 529 -23.03 13.41 48.21
CA CYS A 529 -22.23 12.42 47.48
C CYS A 529 -23.06 11.64 46.44
N ARG A 530 -24.33 11.33 46.73
CA ARG A 530 -25.20 10.64 45.78
C ARG A 530 -25.54 11.53 44.57
N ARG A 531 -25.79 12.82 44.80
CA ARG A 531 -26.02 13.77 43.71
C ARG A 531 -24.76 13.95 42.87
N LEU A 532 -23.60 14.05 43.51
CA LEU A 532 -22.30 14.17 42.85
C LEU A 532 -22.02 12.93 41.98
N HIS A 533 -22.13 11.73 42.54
CA HIS A 533 -21.94 10.48 41.80
C HIS A 533 -22.90 10.37 40.61
N ARG A 534 -24.20 10.70 40.78
CA ARG A 534 -25.17 10.68 39.66
C ARG A 534 -24.82 11.67 38.56
N ARG A 535 -24.36 12.88 38.92
CA ARG A 535 -23.93 13.89 37.97
C ARG A 535 -22.73 13.40 37.16
N LEU A 536 -21.68 12.93 37.83
CA LEU A 536 -20.46 12.42 37.18
C LEU A 536 -20.74 11.16 36.35
N ALA A 537 -21.54 10.23 36.85
CA ALA A 537 -21.93 9.03 36.11
C ALA A 537 -22.74 9.37 34.85
N SER A 538 -23.62 10.38 34.92
CA SER A 538 -24.38 10.85 33.76
C SER A 538 -23.50 11.49 32.70
N LEU A 539 -22.50 12.29 33.11
CA LEU A 539 -21.56 12.93 32.18
C LEU A 539 -20.70 11.86 31.49
N TYR A 540 -20.16 10.92 32.25
CA TYR A 540 -19.35 9.84 31.69
C TYR A 540 -20.12 8.93 30.73
N ALA A 541 -21.39 8.64 31.04
CA ALA A 541 -22.25 7.90 30.12
C ALA A 541 -22.45 8.63 28.78
N ASN A 542 -22.37 9.97 28.79
CA ASN A 542 -22.45 10.83 27.62
C ASN A 542 -21.08 11.14 26.98
N LYS A 543 -19.98 10.52 27.46
CA LYS A 543 -18.59 10.85 27.07
C LYS A 543 -18.21 12.31 27.35
N GLU A 544 -18.65 12.82 28.49
CA GLU A 544 -18.34 14.15 28.99
C GLU A 544 -17.64 14.03 30.36
N THR A 545 -16.82 15.02 30.70
CA THR A 545 -16.25 15.17 32.05
C THR A 545 -16.26 16.63 32.48
N ILE A 546 -15.88 16.89 33.73
CA ILE A 546 -15.77 18.25 34.26
C ILE A 546 -14.30 18.67 34.31
N GLU A 547 -14.04 19.95 34.09
CA GLU A 547 -12.72 20.53 34.25
C GLU A 547 -12.17 20.29 35.68
N LEU A 548 -10.95 19.75 35.78
CA LEU A 548 -10.32 19.40 37.05
C LEU A 548 -10.33 20.52 38.09
N SER A 549 -10.23 21.78 37.63
CA SER A 549 -10.23 22.99 38.47
C SER A 549 -11.47 23.10 39.37
N GLN A 550 -12.61 22.55 38.94
CA GLN A 550 -13.87 22.56 39.68
C GLN A 550 -13.99 21.42 40.70
N ILE A 551 -13.17 20.36 40.59
CA ILE A 551 -13.29 19.10 41.36
C ILE A 551 -11.98 18.74 42.09
N GLN A 552 -11.02 19.66 42.19
CA GLN A 552 -9.69 19.39 42.78
C GLN A 552 -9.71 18.78 44.20
N SER A 553 -10.76 19.03 44.99
CA SER A 553 -10.90 18.50 46.35
C SER A 553 -11.52 17.10 46.42
N LEU A 554 -11.92 16.47 45.30
CA LEU A 554 -12.52 15.14 45.30
C LEU A 554 -11.61 14.01 45.84
N PRO A 555 -10.31 13.96 45.52
CA PRO A 555 -9.41 12.95 46.11
C PRO A 555 -9.29 13.11 47.63
N GLU A 556 -9.26 14.35 48.10
CA GLU A 556 -9.23 14.67 49.53
C GLU A 556 -10.53 14.25 50.22
N LEU A 557 -11.68 14.49 49.59
CA LEU A 557 -12.98 14.02 50.06
C LEU A 557 -13.01 12.49 50.24
N GLY A 558 -12.44 11.74 49.28
CA GLY A 558 -12.27 10.27 49.36
C GLY A 558 -11.37 9.83 50.51
N ARG A 559 -10.25 10.51 50.70
CA ARG A 559 -9.32 10.24 51.80
C ARG A 559 -9.98 10.46 53.15
N GLN A 560 -10.75 11.54 53.29
CA GLN A 560 -11.48 11.87 54.51
C GLN A 560 -12.62 10.88 54.79
N SER A 561 -13.42 10.52 53.77
CA SER A 561 -14.50 9.53 53.93
C SER A 561 -13.96 8.18 54.39
N SER A 562 -12.88 7.71 53.76
CA SER A 562 -12.26 6.43 54.12
C SER A 562 -11.60 6.46 55.50
N ALA A 563 -10.98 7.56 55.91
CA ALA A 563 -10.43 7.74 57.26
C ALA A 563 -11.53 7.72 58.33
N LEU A 564 -12.68 8.36 58.07
CA LEU A 564 -13.82 8.32 58.98
C LEU A 564 -14.41 6.92 59.10
N VAL A 565 -14.48 6.13 58.01
CA VAL A 565 -14.95 4.74 58.09
C VAL A 565 -14.04 3.91 58.99
N LEU A 566 -12.71 4.07 58.89
CA LEU A 566 -11.74 3.38 59.75
C LEU A 566 -11.91 3.73 61.24
N GLN A 567 -12.36 4.95 61.56
CA GLN A 567 -12.63 5.38 62.94
C GLN A 567 -14.01 4.92 63.44
N ALA A 568 -15.03 4.98 62.59
CA ALA A 568 -16.43 4.72 62.98
C ALA A 568 -16.78 3.24 63.07
N THR A 569 -16.20 2.39 62.21
CA THR A 569 -16.45 0.94 62.19
C THR A 569 -16.18 0.25 63.53
N PRO A 570 -14.99 0.39 64.16
CA PRO A 570 -14.72 -0.29 65.43
C PRO A 570 -15.63 0.19 66.57
N LEU A 571 -16.14 1.42 66.49
CA LEU A 571 -17.10 1.95 67.46
C LEU A 571 -18.49 1.33 67.28
N ALA A 572 -18.93 1.12 66.03
CA ALA A 572 -20.16 0.40 65.73
C ALA A 572 -20.07 -1.07 66.20
N ASP A 573 -18.93 -1.74 65.94
CA ASP A 573 -18.67 -3.10 66.42
C ASP A 573 -18.66 -3.20 67.95
N ALA A 574 -18.04 -2.22 68.63
CA ALA A 574 -18.07 -2.15 70.09
C ALA A 574 -19.51 -2.00 70.62
N VAL A 575 -20.34 -1.19 69.95
CA VAL A 575 -21.77 -1.05 70.30
C VAL A 575 -22.57 -2.32 70.03
N LEU A 576 -22.29 -3.05 68.95
CA LEU A 576 -22.92 -4.34 68.66
C LEU A 576 -22.54 -5.41 69.70
N ASN A 577 -21.32 -5.36 70.23
CA ASN A 577 -20.81 -6.23 71.29
C ASN A 577 -21.14 -5.73 72.72
N ASP A 578 -21.97 -4.69 72.86
CA ASP A 578 -22.36 -4.04 74.12
C ASP A 578 -21.19 -3.44 74.96
N GLU A 579 -20.07 -3.08 74.32
CA GLU A 579 -18.89 -2.40 74.91
C GLU A 579 -18.94 -0.87 74.73
N THR A 580 -19.79 -0.16 75.48
CA THR A 580 -20.15 1.25 75.15
C THR A 580 -19.31 2.36 75.80
N THR A 581 -18.27 2.05 76.58
CA THR A 581 -17.62 3.04 77.47
C THR A 581 -16.74 4.09 76.78
N SER A 582 -16.24 3.84 75.56
CA SER A 582 -15.34 4.75 74.82
C SER A 582 -16.01 5.49 73.65
N VAL A 583 -17.27 5.18 73.34
CA VAL A 583 -17.94 5.68 72.12
C VAL A 583 -18.26 7.18 72.22
N LEU A 584 -18.79 7.62 73.37
CA LEU A 584 -19.16 9.02 73.61
C LEU A 584 -17.95 9.96 73.59
N ASP A 585 -16.77 9.49 73.99
CA ASP A 585 -15.54 10.28 74.01
C ASP A 585 -15.05 10.59 72.58
N ALA A 586 -15.30 9.69 71.61
CA ALA A 586 -14.91 9.86 70.21
C ALA A 586 -15.92 10.68 69.38
N MET A 587 -17.15 10.87 69.86
CA MET A 587 -18.22 11.54 69.11
C MET A 587 -17.91 13.00 68.70
N PRO A 588 -17.27 13.85 69.53
CA PRO A 588 -16.96 15.23 69.15
C PRO A 588 -16.02 15.32 67.94
N ASP A 589 -15.01 14.43 67.89
CA ASP A 589 -14.04 14.37 66.79
C ASP A 589 -14.71 13.84 65.52
N LEU A 590 -15.56 12.80 65.63
CA LEU A 590 -16.36 12.29 64.51
C LEU A 590 -17.33 13.33 63.95
N CYS A 591 -18.03 14.08 64.80
CA CYS A 591 -18.93 15.15 64.35
C CYS A 591 -18.15 16.26 63.64
N THR A 592 -16.96 16.61 64.15
CA THR A 592 -16.10 17.62 63.53
C THR A 592 -15.56 17.17 62.18
N GLY A 593 -15.11 15.91 62.08
CA GLY A 593 -14.71 15.32 60.80
C GLY A 593 -15.86 15.23 59.81
N MET A 594 -17.06 14.86 60.27
CA MET A 594 -18.23 14.75 59.40
C MET A 594 -18.74 16.10 58.91
N ARG A 595 -18.65 17.17 59.72
CA ARG A 595 -18.96 18.53 59.25
C ARG A 595 -18.05 18.95 58.10
N LYS A 596 -16.73 18.71 58.23
CA LYS A 596 -15.77 18.99 57.15
C LYS A 596 -16.10 18.22 55.88
N LEU A 597 -16.38 16.92 56.00
CA LEU A 597 -16.76 16.08 54.87
C LEU A 597 -18.03 16.57 54.18
N VAL A 598 -19.05 17.00 54.93
CA VAL A 598 -20.28 17.58 54.37
C VAL A 598 -19.98 18.86 53.60
N ASP A 599 -19.21 19.78 54.19
CA ASP A 599 -18.86 21.06 53.58
C ASP A 599 -18.06 20.85 52.28
N GLU A 600 -17.09 19.93 52.28
CA GLU A 600 -16.29 19.56 51.11
C GLU A 600 -17.15 18.86 50.04
N ALA A 601 -18.04 17.94 50.42
CA ALA A 601 -18.94 17.26 49.48
C ALA A 601 -19.90 18.24 48.79
N GLU A 602 -20.42 19.22 49.52
CA GLU A 602 -21.28 20.27 48.97
C GLU A 602 -20.50 21.24 48.06
N GLN A 603 -19.25 21.56 48.42
CA GLN A 603 -18.38 22.37 47.58
C GLN A 603 -18.06 21.68 46.25
N VAL A 604 -17.65 20.41 46.27
CA VAL A 604 -17.38 19.62 45.06
C VAL A 604 -18.65 19.46 44.22
N LEU A 605 -19.80 19.21 44.86
CA LEU A 605 -21.08 19.13 44.16
C LEU A 605 -21.43 20.46 43.47
N ALA A 606 -21.20 21.61 44.12
CA ALA A 606 -21.46 22.91 43.52
C ALA A 606 -20.60 23.13 42.26
N GLY A 607 -19.31 22.78 42.31
CA GLY A 607 -18.42 22.80 41.14
C GLY A 607 -18.91 21.88 40.02
N ALA A 608 -19.29 20.64 40.36
CA ALA A 608 -19.72 19.65 39.38
C ALA A 608 -21.09 19.93 38.71
N MET A 609 -21.91 20.79 39.33
CA MET A 609 -23.21 21.19 38.78
C MET A 609 -23.11 22.34 37.78
N SER A 610 -21.96 23.01 37.66
CA SER A 610 -21.75 24.04 36.64
C SER A 610 -21.76 23.42 35.24
N GLN A 611 -22.50 24.03 34.30
CA GLN A 611 -22.55 23.60 32.90
C GLN A 611 -21.42 24.22 32.06
N ASP A 612 -20.83 25.32 32.51
CA ASP A 612 -19.84 26.09 31.74
C ASP A 612 -18.48 25.38 31.64
N HIS A 613 -18.24 24.34 32.45
CA HIS A 613 -16.96 23.62 32.57
C HIS A 613 -17.04 22.15 32.16
N VAL A 614 -18.02 21.78 31.33
CA VAL A 614 -18.16 20.42 30.79
C VAL A 614 -17.26 20.27 29.56
N LEU A 615 -16.37 19.29 29.59
CA LEU A 615 -15.45 18.93 28.52
C LEU A 615 -15.94 17.67 27.80
N THR A 616 -15.88 17.65 26.48
CA THR A 616 -16.11 16.43 25.69
C THR A 616 -14.86 15.56 25.70
N ILE A 617 -15.06 14.26 25.81
CA ILE A 617 -13.97 13.29 25.75
C ILE A 617 -13.78 12.90 24.28
N ASP A 618 -12.78 13.51 23.64
CA ASP A 618 -12.37 13.19 22.27
C ASP A 618 -11.33 12.07 22.28
N ASP A 619 -11.72 10.87 21.84
CA ASP A 619 -10.85 9.68 21.90
C ASP A 619 -10.47 9.14 20.52
N MET A 620 -9.16 9.02 20.29
CA MET A 620 -8.57 8.09 19.33
C MET A 620 -7.99 6.91 20.11
N PRO A 621 -8.65 5.74 20.14
CA PRO A 621 -8.21 4.65 21.00
C PRO A 621 -6.87 4.04 20.52
N PRO A 622 -6.05 3.48 21.43
CA PRO A 622 -4.70 3.00 21.11
C PRO A 622 -4.70 1.90 20.06
N TRP A 623 -5.71 1.05 20.03
CA TRP A 623 -5.81 -0.03 19.04
C TRP A 623 -6.03 0.50 17.62
N ASP A 624 -6.61 1.69 17.43
CA ASP A 624 -6.76 2.28 16.10
C ASP A 624 -5.42 2.81 15.58
N VAL A 625 -4.67 3.51 16.45
CA VAL A 625 -3.30 3.97 16.14
C VAL A 625 -2.39 2.76 15.86
N ARG A 626 -2.50 1.73 16.70
CA ARG A 626 -1.74 0.48 16.56
C ARG A 626 -2.12 -0.30 15.30
N ALA A 627 -3.41 -0.38 14.95
CA ALA A 627 -3.86 -1.03 13.73
C ALA A 627 -3.32 -0.31 12.47
N ARG A 628 -3.29 1.03 12.47
CA ARG A 628 -2.65 1.82 11.40
C ARG A 628 -1.16 1.51 11.30
N ALA A 629 -0.45 1.45 12.42
CA ALA A 629 0.98 1.09 12.45
C ALA A 629 1.24 -0.33 11.91
N ILE A 630 0.42 -1.32 12.31
CA ILE A 630 0.53 -2.68 11.77
C ILE A 630 0.26 -2.70 10.27
N TYR A 631 -0.73 -1.94 9.80
CA TYR A 631 -1.03 -1.86 8.37
C TYR A 631 0.11 -1.21 7.57
N THR A 632 0.71 -0.14 8.09
CA THR A 632 1.88 0.49 7.44
C THR A 632 3.08 -0.45 7.41
N GLU A 633 3.37 -1.16 8.50
CA GLU A 633 4.45 -2.17 8.55
C GLU A 633 4.24 -3.28 7.51
N LEU A 634 2.99 -3.74 7.31
CA LEU A 634 2.66 -4.75 6.31
C LEU A 634 2.81 -4.23 4.88
N CYS A 635 2.44 -2.97 4.62
CA CYS A 635 2.64 -2.34 3.33
C CYS A 635 4.14 -2.20 3.02
N GLU A 636 4.92 -1.70 3.98
CA GLU A 636 6.37 -1.60 3.85
C GLU A 636 7.04 -2.96 3.62
N ALA A 637 6.62 -4.00 4.36
CA ALA A 637 7.14 -5.35 4.16
C ALA A 637 6.81 -5.92 2.77
N ARG A 638 5.60 -5.65 2.26
CA ARG A 638 5.18 -6.05 0.91
C ARG A 638 6.02 -5.32 -0.14
N ASP A 639 6.17 -4.02 0.00
CA ASP A 639 6.88 -3.18 -0.97
C ASP A 639 8.38 -3.52 -0.95
N ALA A 640 8.97 -3.81 0.23
CA ALA A 640 10.32 -4.33 0.35
C ALA A 640 10.50 -5.71 -0.29
N ALA A 641 9.51 -6.61 -0.17
CA ALA A 641 9.54 -7.91 -0.83
C ALA A 641 9.45 -7.79 -2.36
N GLN A 642 8.60 -6.90 -2.87
CA GLN A 642 8.53 -6.58 -4.30
C GLN A 642 9.84 -5.96 -4.80
N ALA A 643 10.43 -5.02 -4.05
CA ALA A 643 11.71 -4.42 -4.38
C ALA A 643 12.84 -5.47 -4.46
N ARG A 644 12.87 -6.44 -3.54
CA ARG A 644 13.81 -7.59 -3.61
C ARG A 644 13.56 -8.43 -4.87
N GLN A 645 12.30 -8.74 -5.18
CA GLN A 645 11.96 -9.49 -6.39
C GLN A 645 12.38 -8.76 -7.68
N TRP A 646 12.22 -7.43 -7.74
CA TRP A 646 12.67 -6.63 -8.86
C TRP A 646 14.19 -6.57 -8.97
N LYS A 647 14.91 -6.46 -7.83
CA LYS A 647 16.37 -6.55 -7.80
C LYS A 647 16.87 -7.90 -8.32
N ASP A 648 16.31 -9.01 -7.84
CA ASP A 648 16.67 -10.36 -8.31
C ASP A 648 16.38 -10.54 -9.81
N ARG A 649 15.33 -9.90 -10.34
CA ARG A 649 15.03 -9.90 -11.78
C ARG A 649 16.03 -9.07 -12.57
N LEU A 650 16.40 -7.89 -12.08
CA LEU A 650 17.42 -7.04 -12.69
C LEU A 650 18.76 -7.76 -12.75
N GLU A 651 19.23 -8.34 -11.64
CA GLU A 651 20.48 -9.11 -11.61
C GLU A 651 20.48 -10.27 -12.62
N LYS A 652 19.34 -10.98 -12.76
CA LYS A 652 19.19 -12.04 -13.77
C LYS A 652 19.20 -11.51 -15.20
N LEU A 653 18.63 -10.32 -15.44
CA LEU A 653 18.66 -9.67 -16.75
C LEU A 653 20.06 -9.18 -17.10
N GLU A 654 20.78 -8.59 -16.14
CA GLU A 654 22.18 -8.20 -16.28
C GLU A 654 23.06 -9.39 -16.60
N GLN A 655 22.88 -10.53 -15.90
CA GLN A 655 23.60 -11.78 -16.22
C GLN A 655 23.31 -12.24 -17.66
N LYS A 656 22.04 -12.24 -18.09
CA LYS A 656 21.68 -12.62 -19.47
C LYS A 656 22.22 -11.66 -20.52
N LEU A 657 22.25 -10.36 -20.20
CA LEU A 657 22.80 -9.34 -21.09
C LEU A 657 24.31 -9.56 -21.24
N HIS A 658 25.01 -9.80 -20.15
CA HIS A 658 26.44 -10.13 -20.15
C HIS A 658 26.76 -11.44 -20.90
N GLU A 659 25.91 -12.46 -20.79
CA GLU A 659 26.02 -13.68 -21.60
C GLU A 659 25.82 -13.41 -23.09
N ARG A 660 24.88 -12.52 -23.46
CA ARG A 660 24.66 -12.12 -24.85
C ARG A 660 25.79 -11.27 -25.41
N GLU A 661 26.37 -10.37 -24.62
CA GLU A 661 27.56 -9.60 -25.00
C GLU A 661 28.73 -10.54 -25.29
N LYS A 662 29.01 -11.50 -24.41
CA LYS A 662 30.03 -12.54 -24.66
C LYS A 662 29.75 -13.36 -25.92
N ALA A 663 28.49 -13.69 -26.18
CA ALA A 663 28.10 -14.40 -27.39
C ALA A 663 28.30 -13.54 -28.65
N ALA A 664 28.00 -12.24 -28.58
CA ALA A 664 28.22 -11.29 -29.66
C ALA A 664 29.72 -11.07 -29.94
N GLU A 665 30.54 -10.92 -28.90
CA GLU A 665 32.01 -10.87 -29.02
C GLU A 665 32.58 -12.15 -29.65
N ALA A 666 32.05 -13.31 -29.26
CA ALA A 666 32.45 -14.58 -29.88
C ALA A 666 32.02 -14.66 -31.35
N ALA A 667 30.86 -14.09 -31.71
CA ALA A 667 30.38 -14.03 -33.08
C ALA A 667 31.23 -13.07 -33.94
N SER A 668 31.55 -11.86 -33.45
CA SER A 668 32.40 -10.91 -34.16
C SER A 668 33.82 -11.46 -34.37
N ALA A 669 34.37 -12.16 -33.37
CA ALA A 669 35.65 -12.85 -33.51
C ALA A 669 35.61 -13.96 -34.58
N ARG A 670 34.47 -14.64 -34.77
CA ARG A 670 34.28 -15.62 -35.86
C ARG A 670 34.16 -14.94 -37.21
N GLU A 671 33.42 -13.84 -37.28
CA GLU A 671 33.27 -13.04 -38.50
C GLU A 671 34.63 -12.53 -39.00
N ALA A 672 35.45 -11.96 -38.12
CA ALA A 672 36.81 -11.51 -38.46
C ALA A 672 37.69 -12.66 -38.99
N ARG A 673 37.58 -13.87 -38.43
CA ARG A 673 38.30 -15.06 -38.95
C ARG A 673 37.82 -15.46 -40.34
N LEU A 674 36.50 -15.38 -40.60
CA LEU A 674 35.93 -15.70 -41.90
C LEU A 674 36.33 -14.66 -42.95
N GLN A 675 36.32 -13.37 -42.61
CA GLN A 675 36.82 -12.30 -43.47
C GLN A 675 38.28 -12.52 -43.85
N HIS A 676 39.14 -12.84 -42.88
CA HIS A 676 40.54 -13.16 -43.15
C HIS A 676 40.72 -14.39 -44.06
N GLN A 677 39.90 -15.44 -43.88
CA GLN A 677 39.90 -16.60 -44.78
C GLN A 677 39.43 -16.23 -46.19
N LEU A 678 38.43 -15.35 -46.31
CA LEU A 678 37.93 -14.85 -47.59
C LEU A 678 38.99 -14.05 -48.32
N GLU A 679 39.65 -13.11 -47.65
CA GLU A 679 40.78 -12.34 -48.19
C GLU A 679 41.89 -13.26 -48.69
N LYS A 680 42.26 -14.27 -47.90
CA LYS A 680 43.26 -15.27 -48.30
C LYS A 680 42.81 -16.09 -49.51
N SER A 681 41.53 -16.40 -49.63
CA SER A 681 40.99 -17.08 -50.82
C SER A 681 40.99 -16.16 -52.05
N HIS A 682 40.72 -14.86 -51.86
CA HIS A 682 40.80 -13.85 -52.91
C HIS A 682 42.23 -13.67 -53.40
N THR A 683 43.21 -13.56 -52.50
CA THR A 683 44.62 -13.48 -52.91
C THR A 683 45.05 -14.72 -53.67
N GLN A 684 44.71 -15.91 -53.19
CA GLN A 684 44.94 -17.17 -53.93
C GLN A 684 44.24 -17.20 -55.29
N ALA A 685 43.02 -16.64 -55.42
CA ALA A 685 42.32 -16.55 -56.69
C ALA A 685 43.03 -15.58 -57.66
N THR A 686 43.54 -14.45 -57.17
CA THR A 686 44.33 -13.51 -57.99
C THR A 686 45.66 -14.10 -58.43
N GLU A 687 46.37 -14.82 -57.54
CA GLU A 687 47.57 -15.56 -57.88
C GLU A 687 47.29 -16.61 -58.96
N ASN A 688 46.21 -17.39 -58.82
CA ASN A 688 45.79 -18.34 -59.85
C ASN A 688 45.44 -17.66 -61.18
N MET A 689 44.85 -16.47 -61.15
CA MET A 689 44.57 -15.69 -62.36
C MET A 689 45.87 -15.23 -63.03
N ASN A 690 46.85 -14.75 -62.26
CA ASN A 690 48.18 -14.39 -62.76
C ASN A 690 48.89 -15.60 -63.38
N TRP A 691 48.88 -16.75 -62.70
CA TRP A 691 49.43 -17.99 -63.25
C TRP A 691 48.72 -18.44 -64.54
N ARG A 692 47.39 -18.28 -64.63
CA ARG A 692 46.65 -18.56 -65.87
C ARG A 692 47.10 -17.64 -67.02
N GLN A 693 47.27 -16.35 -66.75
CA GLN A 693 47.77 -15.40 -67.74
C GLN A 693 49.21 -15.72 -68.18
N GLU A 694 50.08 -16.15 -67.27
CA GLU A 694 51.44 -16.61 -67.61
C GLU A 694 51.42 -17.90 -68.45
N VAL A 695 50.56 -18.86 -68.11
CA VAL A 695 50.36 -20.06 -68.93
C VAL A 695 49.85 -19.72 -70.32
N GLU A 696 48.92 -18.76 -70.46
CA GLU A 696 48.45 -18.27 -71.76
C GLU A 696 49.54 -17.57 -72.56
N LYS A 697 50.36 -16.73 -71.92
CA LYS A 697 51.54 -16.11 -72.58
C LYS A 697 52.53 -17.17 -73.05
N LEU A 698 52.83 -18.16 -72.23
CA LEU A 698 53.72 -19.27 -72.59
C LEU A 698 53.11 -20.15 -73.70
N ARG A 699 51.79 -20.38 -73.70
CA ARG A 699 51.09 -21.07 -74.80
C ARG A 699 51.13 -20.28 -76.10
N ALA A 700 50.92 -18.96 -76.07
CA ALA A 700 51.05 -18.10 -77.24
C ALA A 700 52.50 -18.07 -77.77
N GLN A 701 53.49 -18.09 -76.88
CA GLN A 701 54.90 -18.25 -77.26
C GLN A 701 55.18 -19.62 -77.88
N LEU A 702 54.53 -20.69 -77.38
CA LEU A 702 54.62 -22.03 -77.95
C LEU A 702 53.92 -22.12 -79.32
N GLU A 703 52.75 -21.51 -79.50
CA GLU A 703 52.05 -21.42 -80.80
C GLU A 703 52.89 -20.63 -81.81
N ASN A 704 53.45 -19.49 -81.42
CA ASN A 704 54.38 -18.73 -82.27
C ASN A 704 55.66 -19.52 -82.62
N ALA A 705 56.14 -20.38 -81.72
CA ALA A 705 57.27 -21.28 -81.98
C ALA A 705 56.87 -22.50 -82.84
N GLN A 706 55.61 -22.94 -82.79
CA GLN A 706 55.06 -24.02 -83.62
C GLN A 706 54.69 -23.56 -85.03
N GLU A 707 54.35 -22.26 -85.23
CA GLU A 707 54.10 -21.67 -86.55
C GLU A 707 55.37 -21.46 -87.40
N ALA A 708 56.57 -21.55 -86.81
CA ALA A 708 57.85 -21.43 -87.53
C ALA A 708 58.40 -22.74 -88.11
N THR A 709 57.84 -23.90 -87.77
CA THR A 709 58.23 -25.19 -88.34
C THR A 709 57.07 -26.19 -88.31
N ALA A 710 56.41 -26.38 -89.45
CA ALA A 710 55.59 -27.56 -89.70
C ALA A 710 56.30 -28.42 -90.74
N GLU A 711 56.80 -29.60 -90.35
CA GLU A 711 56.60 -30.87 -91.05
C GLU A 711 57.12 -32.07 -90.21
N PRO A 712 56.63 -33.30 -90.48
CA PRO A 712 56.35 -34.34 -89.47
C PRO A 712 57.46 -35.38 -89.36
N ILE A 713 57.47 -36.21 -88.31
CA ILE A 713 57.94 -37.61 -88.34
C ILE A 713 57.33 -38.42 -87.18
N PHE A 714 56.99 -39.66 -87.54
CA PHE A 714 56.41 -40.74 -86.74
C PHE A 714 57.47 -41.47 -85.87
N ALA A 715 56.96 -42.08 -84.79
CA ALA A 715 57.34 -43.39 -84.23
C ALA A 715 58.36 -43.51 -83.05
N THR A 716 57.76 -43.83 -81.89
CA THR A 716 57.97 -45.03 -81.02
C THR A 716 59.11 -45.16 -79.99
N GLN A 717 58.67 -45.66 -78.82
CA GLN A 717 59.33 -46.42 -77.72
C GLN A 717 59.93 -45.59 -76.56
N ASN A 718 59.34 -45.63 -75.34
CA ASN A 718 59.48 -46.63 -74.24
C ASN A 718 60.94 -46.69 -73.74
N VAL A 719 61.34 -46.43 -72.48
CA VAL A 719 60.85 -46.69 -71.10
C VAL A 719 61.66 -45.73 -70.17
N SER A 720 61.15 -45.15 -69.08
CA SER A 720 61.40 -45.64 -67.71
C SER A 720 60.56 -44.89 -66.65
N THR A 721 59.66 -45.64 -66.05
CA THR A 721 59.34 -45.76 -64.61
C THR A 721 59.86 -44.68 -63.65
N GLU A 722 58.95 -43.82 -63.19
CA GLU A 722 58.72 -43.53 -61.76
C GLU A 722 57.35 -42.82 -61.59
N TYR A 723 56.65 -43.11 -60.49
CA TYR A 723 55.35 -42.55 -60.05
C TYR A 723 54.04 -43.17 -60.62
N VAL A 724 53.75 -44.41 -60.17
CA VAL A 724 52.48 -45.13 -60.44
C VAL A 724 51.28 -44.69 -59.58
N TYR A 725 51.43 -43.80 -58.60
CA TYR A 725 50.31 -43.47 -57.69
C TYR A 725 49.38 -42.28 -58.05
N PRO A 726 49.71 -41.30 -58.94
CA PRO A 726 48.74 -40.24 -59.28
C PRO A 726 47.88 -40.54 -60.53
N ARG A 727 48.38 -41.40 -61.44
CA ARG A 727 47.74 -41.62 -62.75
C ARG A 727 46.46 -42.45 -62.68
N GLY A 728 46.37 -43.36 -61.70
CA GLY A 728 45.16 -44.14 -61.45
C GLY A 728 44.00 -43.29 -60.95
N ASN A 729 44.26 -42.28 -60.10
CA ASN A 729 43.22 -41.36 -59.64
C ASN A 729 42.80 -40.39 -60.71
N ALA A 730 43.73 -39.85 -61.50
CA ALA A 730 43.39 -38.98 -62.63
C ALA A 730 42.59 -39.74 -63.71
N LEU A 731 42.95 -41.00 -63.99
CA LEU A 731 42.21 -41.82 -64.94
C LEU A 731 40.84 -42.25 -64.40
N LYS A 732 40.73 -42.54 -63.09
CA LYS A 732 39.44 -42.79 -62.43
C LYS A 732 38.56 -41.53 -62.36
N GLN A 733 39.13 -40.36 -62.12
CA GLN A 733 38.41 -39.08 -62.14
C GLN A 733 37.93 -38.77 -63.55
N LEU A 734 38.79 -38.89 -64.56
CA LEU A 734 38.38 -38.71 -65.95
C LEU A 734 37.35 -39.76 -66.39
N GLN A 735 37.46 -41.01 -65.93
CA GLN A 735 36.44 -42.03 -66.18
C GLN A 735 35.13 -41.73 -65.46
N ALA A 736 35.16 -41.20 -64.23
CA ALA A 736 33.99 -40.80 -63.47
C ALA A 736 33.30 -39.57 -64.08
N GLU A 737 34.06 -38.56 -64.47
CA GLU A 737 33.58 -37.37 -65.17
C GLU A 737 32.98 -37.73 -66.53
N ASN A 738 33.66 -38.59 -67.30
CA ASN A 738 33.15 -39.05 -68.59
C ASN A 738 31.93 -39.97 -68.42
N ALA A 739 31.84 -40.77 -67.34
CA ALA A 739 30.64 -41.53 -66.99
C ALA A 739 29.46 -40.63 -66.60
N VAL A 740 29.69 -39.57 -65.81
CA VAL A 740 28.67 -38.57 -65.45
C VAL A 740 28.20 -37.80 -66.69
N LEU A 741 29.12 -37.42 -67.58
CA LEU A 741 28.78 -36.73 -68.83
C LEU A 741 27.99 -37.63 -69.80
N LYS A 742 28.39 -38.90 -69.94
CA LYS A 742 27.65 -39.89 -70.75
C LYS A 742 26.28 -40.22 -70.14
N ALA A 743 26.19 -40.25 -68.82
CA ALA A 743 24.95 -40.51 -68.09
C ALA A 743 24.12 -39.25 -67.84
N LYS A 744 24.56 -38.06 -68.26
CA LYS A 744 23.92 -36.77 -67.94
C LYS A 744 22.46 -36.74 -68.39
N VAL A 745 22.19 -37.18 -69.61
CA VAL A 745 20.83 -37.29 -70.16
C VAL A 745 19.98 -38.29 -69.37
N TRP A 746 20.58 -39.37 -68.86
CA TRP A 746 19.89 -40.38 -68.04
C TRP A 746 19.63 -39.89 -66.61
N LEU A 747 20.56 -39.14 -66.03
CA LEU A 747 20.46 -38.56 -64.69
C LEU A 747 19.47 -37.39 -64.66
N GLU A 748 19.42 -36.57 -65.71
CA GLU A 748 18.40 -35.52 -65.87
C GLU A 748 16.99 -36.14 -65.98
N ASN A 749 16.84 -37.25 -66.71
CA ASN A 749 15.56 -37.97 -66.78
C ASN A 749 15.15 -38.64 -65.45
N LEU A 750 16.11 -39.09 -64.63
CA LEU A 750 15.86 -39.64 -63.29
C LEU A 750 15.56 -38.55 -62.25
N ALA A 751 16.16 -37.36 -62.37
CA ALA A 751 15.94 -36.23 -61.48
C ALA A 751 14.53 -35.60 -61.62
N VAL A 752 13.86 -35.83 -62.76
CA VAL A 752 12.46 -35.41 -62.99
C VAL A 752 11.45 -36.36 -62.32
N LEU A 753 11.87 -37.56 -61.91
CA LEU A 753 11.00 -38.49 -61.19
C LEU A 753 10.93 -38.11 -59.69
N PRO A 754 9.74 -38.04 -59.09
CA PRO A 754 9.61 -37.76 -57.65
C PRO A 754 10.23 -38.88 -56.82
N VAL A 755 11.00 -38.51 -55.79
CA VAL A 755 11.67 -39.45 -54.88
C VAL A 755 10.62 -40.31 -54.18
N LEU A 756 10.69 -41.63 -54.35
CA LEU A 756 9.78 -42.57 -53.68
C LEU A 756 9.98 -42.49 -52.16
N PRO A 757 8.93 -42.18 -51.36
CA PRO A 757 9.06 -42.13 -49.91
C PRO A 757 9.30 -43.54 -49.37
N VAL A 758 10.41 -43.72 -48.65
CA VAL A 758 10.68 -44.93 -47.88
C VAL A 758 9.78 -44.92 -46.65
N TYR A 759 8.75 -45.77 -46.65
CA TYR A 759 7.89 -45.96 -45.49
C TYR A 759 8.68 -46.67 -44.39
N ARG A 760 9.10 -45.95 -43.35
CA ARG A 760 9.56 -46.58 -42.11
C ARG A 760 8.33 -47.05 -41.33
N PRO A 761 8.23 -48.33 -40.93
CA PRO A 761 7.15 -48.77 -40.07
C PRO A 761 7.28 -48.05 -38.72
N THR A 762 6.21 -47.38 -38.32
CA THR A 762 6.06 -46.76 -37.00
C THR A 762 6.25 -47.81 -35.92
N THR A 763 7.32 -47.69 -35.14
CA THR A 763 7.41 -48.32 -33.83
C THR A 763 6.32 -47.72 -32.95
N THR A 764 5.29 -48.50 -32.67
CA THR A 764 4.27 -48.20 -31.68
C THR A 764 4.95 -47.94 -30.33
N ILE A 765 4.88 -46.70 -29.83
CA ILE A 765 5.30 -46.33 -28.47
C ILE A 765 4.16 -46.75 -27.53
N PRO A 766 4.34 -47.79 -26.67
CA PRO A 766 3.27 -48.31 -25.82
C PRO A 766 2.81 -47.34 -24.72
N GLU A 767 3.57 -46.29 -24.45
CA GLU A 767 3.31 -45.33 -23.36
C GLU A 767 2.30 -44.24 -23.74
N SER A 768 1.95 -44.09 -25.02
CA SER A 768 1.05 -43.01 -25.47
C SER A 768 -0.41 -43.23 -25.08
N GLU A 769 -0.88 -44.47 -25.05
CA GLU A 769 -2.30 -44.80 -24.89
C GLU A 769 -2.78 -44.67 -23.44
N SER A 770 -1.93 -45.00 -22.47
CA SER A 770 -2.22 -44.88 -21.03
C SER A 770 -2.25 -43.42 -20.57
N VAL A 771 -1.31 -42.60 -21.06
CA VAL A 771 -1.23 -41.17 -20.75
C VAL A 771 -2.37 -40.40 -21.43
N TRP A 772 -2.70 -40.75 -22.68
CA TRP A 772 -3.89 -40.19 -23.35
C TRP A 772 -5.19 -40.54 -22.64
N LYS A 773 -5.31 -41.76 -22.11
CA LYS A 773 -6.49 -42.16 -21.33
C LYS A 773 -6.59 -41.33 -20.04
N CYS A 774 -5.48 -41.11 -19.34
CA CYS A 774 -5.43 -40.27 -18.15
C CYS A 774 -5.80 -38.80 -18.45
N ALA A 775 -5.26 -38.22 -19.53
CA ALA A 775 -5.61 -36.87 -19.97
C ALA A 775 -7.10 -36.75 -20.34
N LYS A 776 -7.66 -37.76 -21.01
CA LYS A 776 -9.08 -37.81 -21.40
C LYS A 776 -10.01 -37.96 -20.19
N GLU A 777 -9.62 -38.74 -19.19
CA GLU A 777 -10.34 -38.87 -17.92
C GLU A 777 -10.31 -37.57 -17.11
N MET A 778 -9.20 -36.84 -17.09
CA MET A 778 -9.09 -35.52 -16.45
C MET A 778 -9.89 -34.43 -17.17
N ALA A 779 -10.02 -34.49 -18.50
CA ALA A 779 -10.81 -33.54 -19.28
C ALA A 779 -12.33 -33.81 -19.18
N ALA A 780 -12.73 -35.07 -19.01
CA ALA A 780 -14.14 -35.47 -18.98
C ALA A 780 -14.83 -35.24 -17.62
N ALA A 781 -14.07 -35.18 -16.52
CA ALA A 781 -14.60 -34.96 -15.17
C ALA A 781 -13.77 -33.90 -14.42
N PRO A 782 -14.29 -32.68 -14.20
CA PRO A 782 -13.62 -31.72 -13.32
C PRO A 782 -13.57 -32.30 -11.91
N ARG A 783 -12.36 -32.54 -11.38
CA ARG A 783 -12.19 -33.16 -10.06
C ARG A 783 -12.63 -32.17 -8.96
N VAL A 784 -13.64 -32.57 -8.20
CA VAL A 784 -14.16 -31.82 -7.05
C VAL A 784 -13.39 -32.26 -5.80
N VAL A 785 -12.94 -31.30 -4.99
CA VAL A 785 -12.25 -31.58 -3.73
C VAL A 785 -13.26 -32.12 -2.71
N ASP A 786 -13.01 -33.32 -2.18
CA ASP A 786 -13.91 -33.96 -1.22
C ASP A 786 -13.63 -33.43 0.19
N LEU A 787 -14.58 -32.65 0.72
CA LEU A 787 -14.52 -32.05 2.05
C LEU A 787 -14.67 -33.07 3.18
N SER A 788 -15.10 -34.32 2.86
CA SER A 788 -15.28 -35.40 3.83
C SER A 788 -14.06 -36.32 3.96
N SER A 789 -13.03 -36.11 3.15
CA SER A 789 -11.84 -36.95 3.12
C SER A 789 -10.91 -36.72 4.32
N LYS A 790 -10.20 -37.78 4.74
CA LYS A 790 -9.21 -37.72 5.84
C LYS A 790 -7.93 -36.94 5.48
N PHE A 791 -7.77 -36.54 4.21
CA PHE A 791 -6.59 -35.82 3.74
C PHE A 791 -6.82 -34.31 3.72
N PRO A 792 -5.88 -33.50 4.25
CA PRO A 792 -5.98 -32.05 4.21
C PRO A 792 -6.20 -31.51 2.80
N LEU A 793 -6.98 -30.44 2.66
CA LEU A 793 -7.30 -29.81 1.38
C LEU A 793 -6.04 -29.41 0.59
N SER A 794 -4.99 -28.97 1.29
CA SER A 794 -3.70 -28.65 0.69
C SER A 794 -3.02 -29.86 0.05
N VAL A 795 -3.18 -31.06 0.61
CA VAL A 795 -2.60 -32.30 0.08
C VAL A 795 -3.37 -32.78 -1.15
N GLN A 796 -4.71 -32.70 -1.12
CA GLN A 796 -5.54 -33.04 -2.27
C GLN A 796 -5.26 -32.11 -3.46
N TYR A 797 -5.12 -30.80 -3.19
CA TYR A 797 -4.80 -29.81 -4.21
C TYR A 797 -3.39 -29.97 -4.77
N ALA A 798 -2.40 -30.23 -3.91
CA ALA A 798 -1.02 -30.49 -4.34
C ALA A 798 -0.91 -31.74 -5.22
N GLN A 799 -1.68 -32.79 -4.92
CA GLN A 799 -1.73 -33.99 -5.76
C GLN A 799 -2.30 -33.69 -7.16
N PHE A 800 -3.38 -32.90 -7.25
CA PHE A 800 -3.93 -32.48 -8.54
C PHE A 800 -2.98 -31.61 -9.35
N GLN A 801 -2.25 -30.70 -8.70
CA GLN A 801 -1.22 -29.90 -9.37
C GLN A 801 -0.07 -30.78 -9.88
N GLN A 802 0.40 -31.73 -9.08
CA GLN A 802 1.50 -32.62 -9.45
C GLN A 802 1.13 -33.55 -10.62
N GLU A 803 -0.11 -34.03 -10.68
CA GLU A 803 -0.60 -34.83 -11.81
C GLU A 803 -0.70 -34.01 -13.10
N ARG A 804 -1.14 -32.75 -13.01
CA ARG A 804 -1.20 -31.83 -14.15
C ARG A 804 0.19 -31.49 -14.69
N GLU A 805 1.15 -31.18 -13.82
CA GLU A 805 2.53 -30.91 -14.22
C GLU A 805 3.19 -32.11 -14.91
N ARG A 806 2.85 -33.35 -14.50
CA ARG A 806 3.35 -34.56 -15.17
C ARG A 806 2.80 -34.71 -16.58
N LEU A 807 1.53 -34.37 -16.79
CA LEU A 807 0.92 -34.36 -18.13
C LEU A 807 1.53 -33.28 -19.01
N ASP A 808 1.72 -32.06 -18.49
CA ASP A 808 2.34 -30.96 -19.26
C ASP A 808 3.77 -31.30 -19.70
N LYS A 809 4.55 -31.93 -18.81
CA LYS A 809 5.91 -32.42 -19.15
C LYS A 809 5.88 -33.53 -20.21
N TRP A 810 4.88 -34.40 -20.16
CA TRP A 810 4.72 -35.46 -21.16
C TRP A 810 4.30 -34.90 -22.53
N VAL A 811 3.36 -33.94 -22.55
CA VAL A 811 2.95 -33.25 -23.79
C VAL A 811 4.11 -32.50 -24.42
N ALA A 812 4.88 -31.75 -23.63
CA ALA A 812 6.08 -31.06 -24.11
C ALA A 812 7.14 -32.04 -24.66
N HIS A 813 7.31 -33.21 -24.04
CA HIS A 813 8.21 -34.25 -24.54
C HIS A 813 7.70 -34.91 -25.83
N TRP A 814 6.38 -35.08 -25.96
CA TRP A 814 5.75 -35.63 -27.15
C TRP A 814 5.83 -34.66 -28.34
N GLU A 815 5.59 -33.36 -28.11
CA GLU A 815 5.75 -32.31 -29.12
C GLU A 815 7.20 -32.25 -29.62
N ALA A 816 8.18 -32.29 -28.72
CA ALA A 816 9.60 -32.31 -29.06
C ALA A 816 10.05 -33.57 -29.84
N CYS A 817 9.35 -34.70 -29.68
CA CYS A 817 9.61 -35.93 -30.44
C CYS A 817 8.91 -35.94 -31.82
N CYS A 818 7.89 -35.10 -32.03
CA CYS A 818 7.11 -35.04 -33.26
C CYS A 818 7.52 -33.89 -34.20
N SER A 819 8.20 -32.86 -33.68
CA SER A 819 8.90 -31.81 -34.45
C SER A 819 10.26 -32.30 -34.94
#